data_AF-A0A8H7KF82-F1
#
_entry.id   AF-A0A8H7KF82-F1
#
_cell.length_a   1.000
_cell.length_b   1.000
_cell.length_c   1.000
_cell.angle_alpha   90.00
_cell.angle_beta   90.00
_cell.angle_gamma   90.00
#
_symmetry.space_group_name_H-M   'P 1'
#
loop_
_entity.id
_entity.type
_entity.pdbx_description
1 polymer ?
#
loop_
_entity_poly.entity_id
_entity_poly.type
_entity_poly.pdbx_seq_one_letter_code
_entity_poly.pdbx_strand_id
1 'polypeptide(L)'
;MRNSIVWVSSESTSPSNAIAAGLTRSVRNERPDINLTTLTLDVSGRGADKDDSNALEAIMGVFRKHTTQPKTKETEYSWTSDGDTNSLLAPRLSFSPAISSYVNEKSHEQKKVQRKFISPGAESIKLTITTPGLLETLTFVPDPTAQAAPQSSEVLIQPAFTGLNFLDVLTALGRIPQISVLGVEAAGTVTAVGSSADLQVGDRVVVLTDGTVRSSVRADYRTAVKIPDCLSMRDAASMPGTACTVYRALVDVAGLQPDEKVLIHAGAGATGQMAVQLAQHIGAEVFVTVGSDAKKQLIATTYGIPDDHIFHTRDASFVAGLKRVTNGYGVDVVLNSLSGELLEACWTELMAPFSRWVELGKKDILDNRGLSMRPLLNNISFSCVDLSGIWRHRPALMRRLLNDVFRLVSEGAIKPVAPLTEFGVGKVESAFRSLQSGKIGGKVVINMDDEEEVTVKCQPEKTWTFKPNRSYLLVGGFGGISRSVARWMVKRGARNLILLSRTGANGDPNRLALLEELRGSCCMVEVLACDVSDHRSLEIGLQSCQQKLGPIAGCIQSSMVLKDQYFKNMSEEEWRISTTSKIAGSWNLDRLLPNGLDFFIFFSSLVGVVGGEGQGNYSAAMLSRTLWHSVEFKGGKRPSRSTWEWLSARAPWQKTST
;
A
#
# COMPACT_ATOMS: atom_id res chain seq x y z
N MET A 1 10.19 8.08 -58.98
CA MET A 1 11.16 7.09 -58.45
C MET A 1 12.25 7.68 -57.55
N ARG A 2 12.38 9.00 -57.33
CA ARG A 2 13.56 9.57 -56.61
C ARG A 2 13.60 9.38 -55.08
N ASN A 3 12.55 8.87 -54.44
CA ASN A 3 12.45 8.73 -52.97
C ASN A 3 12.04 7.30 -52.53
N SER A 4 12.58 6.26 -53.16
CA SER A 4 12.24 4.85 -52.88
C SER A 4 13.50 4.08 -52.48
N ILE A 5 13.48 3.43 -51.32
CA ILE A 5 14.63 2.72 -50.75
C ILE A 5 14.17 1.34 -50.28
N VAL A 6 14.87 0.29 -50.74
CA VAL A 6 14.77 -1.06 -50.18
C VAL A 6 16.06 -1.33 -49.41
N TRP A 7 15.95 -1.47 -48.08
CA TRP A 7 17.06 -1.80 -47.20
C TRP A 7 17.08 -3.29 -46.93
N VAL A 8 18.14 -3.98 -47.36
CA VAL A 8 18.31 -5.42 -47.17
C VAL A 8 19.36 -5.64 -46.07
N SER A 9 19.02 -6.45 -45.08
CA SER A 9 19.93 -6.86 -44.00
C SER A 9 19.89 -8.37 -43.81
N SER A 10 21.02 -8.99 -43.48
CA SER A 10 21.05 -10.39 -43.07
C SER A 10 21.01 -10.51 -41.54
N GLU A 11 20.24 -11.47 -41.02
CA GLU A 11 20.38 -11.92 -39.65
C GLU A 11 21.72 -12.65 -39.54
N SER A 12 22.65 -12.01 -38.84
CA SER A 12 23.94 -12.61 -38.51
C SER A 12 24.02 -12.82 -37.01
N THR A 13 24.95 -13.63 -36.54
CA THR A 13 25.28 -13.73 -35.11
C THR A 13 25.76 -12.39 -34.52
N SER A 14 26.12 -11.40 -35.33
CA SER A 14 26.46 -10.05 -34.87
C SER A 14 25.22 -9.17 -34.67
N PRO A 15 25.08 -8.51 -33.52
CA PRO A 15 23.95 -7.62 -33.22
C PRO A 15 23.96 -6.31 -34.05
N SER A 16 25.06 -6.00 -34.73
CA SER A 16 25.21 -4.80 -35.58
C SER A 16 24.24 -4.75 -36.77
N ASN A 17 23.81 -5.91 -37.28
CA ASN A 17 23.02 -5.98 -38.51
C ASN A 17 21.53 -5.71 -38.28
N ALA A 18 21.10 -5.69 -37.01
CA ALA A 18 19.69 -5.68 -36.64
C ALA A 18 19.20 -4.30 -36.17
N ILE A 19 20.09 -3.31 -36.24
CA ILE A 19 19.85 -1.91 -35.86
C ILE A 19 18.90 -1.23 -36.85
N ALA A 20 18.93 -1.65 -38.12
CA ALA A 20 18.21 -1.02 -39.21
C ALA A 20 16.68 -1.04 -39.02
N ALA A 21 16.13 -2.11 -38.45
CA ALA A 21 14.68 -2.23 -38.24
C ALA A 21 14.14 -1.12 -37.33
N GLY A 22 14.81 -0.85 -36.21
CA GLY A 22 14.42 0.23 -35.30
C GLY A 22 14.56 1.62 -35.93
N LEU A 23 15.69 1.89 -36.59
CA LEU A 23 15.93 3.15 -37.28
C LEU A 23 14.88 3.44 -38.36
N THR A 24 14.64 2.46 -39.24
CA THR A 24 13.75 2.64 -40.40
C THR A 24 12.30 2.90 -39.99
N ARG A 25 11.83 2.35 -38.87
CA ARG A 25 10.52 2.68 -38.28
C ARG A 25 10.42 4.16 -37.91
N SER A 26 11.42 4.68 -37.17
CA SER A 26 11.48 6.11 -36.83
C SER A 26 11.56 6.99 -38.07
N VAL A 27 12.44 6.65 -39.03
CA VAL A 27 12.59 7.45 -40.27
C VAL A 27 11.30 7.46 -41.10
N ARG A 28 10.56 6.36 -41.17
CA ARG A 28 9.25 6.33 -41.87
C ARG A 28 8.23 7.27 -41.23
N ASN A 29 8.24 7.40 -39.90
CA ASN A 29 7.35 8.32 -39.20
C ASN A 29 7.81 9.77 -39.36
N GLU A 30 9.12 10.05 -39.35
CA GLU A 30 9.68 11.39 -39.58
C GLU A 30 9.54 11.88 -41.03
N ARG A 31 9.62 10.97 -42.00
CA ARG A 31 9.68 11.26 -43.44
C ARG A 31 8.72 10.34 -44.22
N PRO A 32 7.40 10.58 -44.11
CA PRO A 32 6.40 9.79 -44.84
C PRO A 32 6.48 9.98 -46.37
N ASP A 33 7.23 10.98 -46.84
CA ASP A 33 7.56 11.21 -48.24
C ASP A 33 8.62 10.25 -48.82
N ILE A 34 9.32 9.49 -47.95
CA ILE A 34 10.27 8.45 -48.34
C ILE A 34 9.57 7.09 -48.27
N ASN A 35 9.49 6.41 -49.41
CA ASN A 35 9.02 5.03 -49.45
C ASN A 35 10.18 4.10 -49.05
N LEU A 36 10.25 3.73 -47.76
CA LEU A 36 11.32 2.91 -47.18
C LEU A 36 10.81 1.51 -46.80
N THR A 37 11.28 0.48 -47.49
CA THR A 37 10.96 -0.92 -47.19
C THR A 37 12.19 -1.66 -46.66
N THR A 38 12.03 -2.46 -45.61
CA THR A 38 13.10 -3.30 -45.07
C THR A 38 12.87 -4.77 -45.37
N LEU A 39 13.91 -5.49 -45.77
CA LEU A 39 13.93 -6.94 -45.92
C LEU A 39 15.04 -7.54 -45.05
N THR A 40 14.67 -8.39 -44.11
CA THR A 40 15.62 -9.12 -43.27
C THR A 40 15.75 -10.57 -43.72
N LEU A 41 16.95 -11.04 -44.04
CA LEU A 41 17.22 -12.39 -44.51
C LEU A 41 17.76 -13.24 -43.35
N ASP A 42 17.02 -14.25 -42.92
CA ASP A 42 17.53 -15.24 -41.96
C ASP A 42 18.38 -16.29 -42.69
N VAL A 43 19.69 -16.21 -42.47
CA VAL A 43 20.70 -17.10 -43.07
C VAL A 43 21.39 -17.98 -42.02
N SER A 44 20.84 -18.02 -40.79
CA SER A 44 21.49 -18.64 -39.64
C SER A 44 21.40 -20.18 -39.66
N GLY A 45 22.29 -20.81 -40.44
CA GLY A 45 22.53 -22.27 -40.34
C GLY A 45 23.12 -23.01 -41.55
N ARG A 46 23.86 -22.38 -42.49
CA ARG A 46 23.93 -22.92 -43.87
C ARG A 46 25.30 -22.92 -44.59
N GLY A 47 25.45 -23.87 -45.52
CA GLY A 47 26.53 -24.01 -46.51
C GLY A 47 26.19 -23.37 -47.86
N ALA A 48 27.22 -23.04 -48.66
CA ALA A 48 27.26 -21.80 -49.44
C ALA A 48 26.55 -21.72 -50.81
N ASP A 49 26.11 -22.80 -51.48
CA ASP A 49 25.88 -22.69 -52.95
C ASP A 49 24.42 -22.74 -53.46
N LYS A 50 23.44 -23.31 -52.73
CA LYS A 50 22.04 -23.46 -53.26
C LYS A 50 21.05 -22.38 -52.80
N ASP A 51 21.33 -21.68 -51.71
CA ASP A 51 20.37 -20.77 -51.07
C ASP A 51 20.51 -19.31 -51.51
N ASP A 52 21.63 -18.93 -52.12
CA ASP A 52 21.88 -17.57 -52.61
C ASP A 52 20.92 -17.18 -53.74
N SER A 53 20.53 -18.14 -54.58
CA SER A 53 19.58 -17.90 -55.68
C SER A 53 18.16 -17.61 -55.16
N ASN A 54 17.73 -18.30 -54.09
CA ASN A 54 16.41 -18.13 -53.49
C ASN A 54 16.33 -16.83 -52.66
N ALA A 55 17.39 -16.50 -51.94
CA ALA A 55 17.50 -15.20 -51.25
C ALA A 55 17.51 -14.04 -52.26
N LEU A 56 18.24 -14.19 -53.37
CA LEU A 56 18.24 -13.21 -54.46
C LEU A 56 16.84 -13.07 -55.09
N GLU A 57 16.12 -14.17 -55.30
CA GLU A 57 14.75 -14.13 -55.79
C GLU A 57 13.82 -13.38 -54.81
N ALA A 58 13.98 -13.60 -53.50
CA ALA A 58 13.23 -12.86 -52.48
C ALA A 58 13.55 -11.36 -52.49
N ILE A 59 14.83 -10.99 -52.59
CA ILE A 59 15.26 -9.58 -52.73
C ILE A 59 14.64 -8.96 -53.97
N MET A 60 14.76 -9.63 -55.13
CA MET A 60 14.21 -9.14 -56.38
C MET A 60 12.68 -9.08 -56.37
N GLY A 61 12.02 -10.02 -55.69
CA GLY A 61 10.57 -10.03 -55.49
C GLY A 61 10.10 -8.84 -54.67
N VAL A 62 10.76 -8.53 -53.55
CA VAL A 62 10.46 -7.34 -52.74
C VAL A 62 10.79 -6.06 -53.50
N PHE A 63 11.92 -6.00 -54.20
CA PHE A 63 12.32 -4.85 -55.01
C PHE A 63 11.33 -4.56 -56.14
N ARG A 64 10.90 -5.59 -56.88
CA ARG A 64 9.86 -5.47 -57.92
C ARG A 64 8.55 -5.00 -57.32
N LYS A 65 8.06 -5.64 -56.25
CA LYS A 65 6.83 -5.20 -55.55
C LYS A 65 6.92 -3.74 -55.12
N HIS A 66 8.03 -3.34 -54.51
CA HIS A 66 8.26 -1.97 -54.04
C HIS A 66 8.28 -0.94 -55.18
N THR A 67 8.85 -1.29 -56.34
CA THR A 67 8.97 -0.39 -57.51
C THR A 67 7.71 -0.34 -58.36
N THR A 68 6.96 -1.44 -58.47
CA THR A 68 5.74 -1.51 -59.29
C THR A 68 4.47 -1.12 -58.52
N GLN A 69 4.47 -1.26 -57.20
CA GLN A 69 3.34 -0.91 -56.33
C GLN A 69 3.78 0.13 -55.28
N PRO A 70 3.82 1.42 -55.64
CA PRO A 70 4.41 2.48 -54.79
C PRO A 70 3.69 2.73 -53.45
N LYS A 71 2.59 2.01 -53.15
CA LYS A 71 1.89 2.02 -51.86
C LYS A 71 1.53 0.60 -51.41
N THR A 72 2.49 -0.33 -51.37
CA THR A 72 2.27 -1.58 -50.62
C THR A 72 1.99 -1.23 -49.16
N LYS A 73 0.96 -1.83 -48.54
CA LYS A 73 0.69 -1.64 -47.10
C LYS A 73 1.84 -2.15 -46.23
N GLU A 74 2.62 -3.09 -46.74
CA GLU A 74 3.75 -3.68 -46.04
C GLU A 74 5.05 -2.90 -46.30
N THR A 75 5.71 -2.52 -45.21
CA THR A 75 6.99 -1.81 -45.20
C THR A 75 8.12 -2.62 -44.58
N GLU A 76 7.81 -3.80 -44.03
CA GLU A 76 8.78 -4.72 -43.42
C GLU A 76 8.53 -6.14 -43.89
N TYR A 77 9.60 -6.82 -44.30
CA TYR A 77 9.61 -8.22 -44.70
C TYR A 77 10.74 -8.96 -43.99
N SER A 78 10.51 -10.23 -43.72
CA SER A 78 11.51 -11.18 -43.23
C SER A 78 11.46 -12.40 -44.12
N TRP A 79 12.60 -12.83 -44.64
CA TRP A 79 12.73 -14.07 -45.39
C TRP A 79 13.41 -15.10 -44.50
N THR A 80 12.86 -16.31 -44.50
CA THR A 80 13.47 -17.46 -43.84
C THR A 80 13.39 -18.65 -44.78
N SER A 81 14.39 -19.51 -44.67
CA SER A 81 14.37 -20.81 -45.31
C SER A 81 14.48 -21.85 -44.20
N ASP A 82 13.62 -22.87 -44.24
CA ASP A 82 13.67 -24.02 -43.35
C ASP A 82 13.64 -25.29 -44.22
N GLY A 83 14.79 -25.97 -44.32
CA GLY A 83 14.99 -27.08 -45.26
C GLY A 83 14.65 -26.71 -46.71
N ASP A 84 13.66 -27.41 -47.28
CA ASP A 84 13.19 -27.23 -48.67
C ASP A 84 12.18 -26.09 -48.85
N THR A 85 11.78 -25.40 -47.77
CA THR A 85 10.73 -24.37 -47.83
C THR A 85 11.30 -22.95 -47.67
N ASN A 86 11.01 -22.10 -48.65
CA ASN A 86 11.39 -20.69 -48.65
C ASN A 86 10.14 -19.83 -48.41
N SER A 87 10.16 -19.01 -47.37
CA SER A 87 8.99 -18.19 -46.97
C SER A 87 9.35 -16.72 -46.82
N LEU A 88 8.57 -15.86 -47.47
CA LEU A 88 8.57 -14.42 -47.23
C LEU A 88 7.45 -14.06 -46.26
N LEU A 89 7.82 -13.55 -45.09
CA LEU A 89 6.96 -13.22 -43.96
C LEU A 89 6.88 -11.70 -43.76
N ALA A 90 5.76 -11.23 -43.22
CA ALA A 90 5.59 -9.84 -42.77
C ALA A 90 5.33 -9.84 -41.25
N PRO A 91 6.15 -9.13 -40.44
CA PRO A 91 5.95 -9.08 -39.00
C PRO A 91 4.65 -8.36 -38.65
N ARG A 92 3.92 -8.87 -37.64
CA ARG A 92 2.65 -8.30 -37.16
C ARG A 92 2.65 -8.17 -35.64
N LEU A 93 2.08 -7.06 -35.16
CA LEU A 93 1.73 -6.92 -33.75
C LEU A 93 0.34 -7.53 -33.54
N SER A 94 0.23 -8.46 -32.60
CA SER A 94 -1.04 -9.09 -32.22
C SER A 94 -1.24 -9.03 -30.71
N PHE A 95 -2.50 -8.91 -30.30
CA PHE A 95 -2.86 -9.07 -28.89
C PHE A 95 -2.75 -10.56 -28.52
N SER A 96 -2.09 -10.85 -27.40
CA SER A 96 -1.97 -12.22 -26.87
C SER A 96 -2.74 -12.34 -25.56
N PRO A 97 -4.00 -12.83 -25.60
CA PRO A 97 -4.80 -13.05 -24.39
C PRO A 97 -4.09 -13.95 -23.39
N ALA A 98 -3.39 -14.98 -23.86
CA ALA A 98 -2.67 -15.92 -22.99
C ALA A 98 -1.56 -15.24 -22.17
N ILE A 99 -0.75 -14.37 -22.79
CA ILE A 99 0.29 -13.64 -22.08
C ILE A 99 -0.33 -12.60 -21.14
N SER A 100 -1.37 -11.89 -21.59
CA SER A 100 -2.08 -10.92 -20.75
C SER A 100 -2.70 -11.57 -19.52
N SER A 101 -3.36 -12.72 -19.66
CA SER A 101 -3.89 -13.50 -18.54
C SER A 101 -2.77 -13.96 -17.61
N TYR A 102 -1.69 -14.53 -18.14
CA TYR A 102 -0.54 -14.96 -17.32
C TYR A 102 0.07 -13.81 -16.51
N VAL A 103 0.30 -12.64 -17.14
CA VAL A 103 0.83 -11.46 -16.43
C VAL A 103 -0.18 -11.01 -15.38
N ASN A 104 -1.46 -10.88 -15.72
CA ASN A 104 -2.51 -10.43 -14.81
C ASN A 104 -2.66 -11.35 -13.58
N GLU A 105 -2.66 -12.68 -13.79
CA GLU A 105 -2.68 -13.69 -12.72
C GLU A 105 -1.46 -13.58 -11.78
N LYS A 106 -0.29 -13.21 -12.31
CA LYS A 106 0.95 -13.11 -11.53
C LYS A 106 1.23 -11.72 -10.96
N SER A 107 0.66 -10.66 -11.53
CA SER A 107 0.97 -9.26 -11.17
C SER A 107 -0.19 -8.53 -10.49
N HIS A 108 -1.44 -8.89 -10.74
CA HIS A 108 -2.62 -8.10 -10.32
C HIS A 108 -3.72 -8.89 -9.62
N GLU A 109 -3.91 -10.18 -9.89
CA GLU A 109 -4.93 -10.95 -9.19
C GLU A 109 -4.48 -11.27 -7.76
N GLN A 110 -4.85 -10.36 -6.85
CA GLN A 110 -5.14 -10.76 -5.48
C GLN A 110 -6.24 -11.81 -5.55
N LYS A 111 -5.86 -13.09 -5.46
CA LYS A 111 -6.80 -14.20 -5.47
C LYS A 111 -7.81 -13.94 -4.35
N LYS A 112 -9.06 -13.64 -4.73
CA LYS A 112 -10.17 -13.53 -3.80
C LYS A 112 -10.60 -14.94 -3.46
N VAL A 113 -10.42 -15.33 -2.21
CA VAL A 113 -10.83 -16.64 -1.72
C VAL A 113 -11.97 -16.42 -0.74
N GLN A 114 -13.10 -17.11 -0.96
CA GLN A 114 -14.12 -17.24 0.06
C GLN A 114 -13.66 -18.29 1.05
N ARG A 115 -13.68 -17.95 2.33
CA ARG A 115 -13.42 -18.88 3.43
C ARG A 115 -14.15 -18.42 4.66
N LYS A 116 -14.43 -19.35 5.58
CA LYS A 116 -14.89 -19.01 6.92
C LYS A 116 -13.89 -18.06 7.59
N PHE A 117 -14.42 -17.11 8.37
CA PHE A 117 -13.62 -16.10 9.03
C PHE A 117 -12.63 -16.72 10.02
N ILE A 118 -13.13 -17.60 10.89
CA ILE A 118 -12.35 -18.47 11.77
C ILE A 118 -12.32 -19.88 11.17
N SER A 119 -11.14 -20.46 11.06
CA SER A 119 -10.96 -21.85 10.62
C SER A 119 -9.76 -22.46 11.33
N PRO A 120 -9.91 -23.59 12.03
CA PRO A 120 -8.80 -24.26 12.70
C PRO A 120 -7.66 -24.56 11.73
N GLY A 121 -6.43 -24.17 12.07
CA GLY A 121 -5.24 -24.41 11.25
C GLY A 121 -5.10 -23.49 10.02
N ALA A 122 -6.07 -22.63 9.73
CA ALA A 122 -5.95 -21.64 8.66
C ALA A 122 -5.12 -20.43 9.12
N GLU A 123 -4.46 -19.77 8.18
CA GLU A 123 -3.76 -18.50 8.45
C GLU A 123 -4.76 -17.45 8.97
N SER A 124 -4.35 -16.69 9.99
CA SER A 124 -5.16 -15.60 10.54
C SER A 124 -5.41 -14.53 9.47
N ILE A 125 -6.55 -13.84 9.56
CA ILE A 125 -6.92 -12.77 8.65
C ILE A 125 -7.33 -11.53 9.44
N LYS A 126 -7.12 -10.35 8.84
CA LYS A 126 -7.49 -9.06 9.41
C LYS A 126 -8.21 -8.19 8.41
N LEU A 127 -9.07 -7.31 8.90
CA LEU A 127 -9.68 -6.28 8.08
C LEU A 127 -8.66 -5.19 7.77
N THR A 128 -8.62 -4.76 6.51
CA THR A 128 -7.90 -3.58 6.05
C THR A 128 -8.79 -2.76 5.12
N ILE A 129 -8.45 -1.50 4.95
CA ILE A 129 -9.03 -0.67 3.89
C ILE A 129 -7.98 -0.47 2.79
N THR A 130 -8.37 -0.70 1.54
CA THR A 130 -7.42 -0.54 0.41
C THR A 130 -7.25 0.93 0.04
N THR A 131 -8.37 1.67 0.01
CA THR A 131 -8.40 3.10 -0.32
C THR A 131 -9.17 3.83 0.78
N PRO A 132 -8.47 4.49 1.74
CA PRO A 132 -9.11 5.29 2.76
C PRO A 132 -10.09 6.31 2.16
N GLY A 133 -11.26 6.46 2.76
CA GLY A 133 -12.37 7.28 2.24
C GLY A 133 -13.43 6.49 1.47
N LEU A 134 -13.10 5.32 0.91
CA LEU A 134 -14.03 4.45 0.20
C LEU A 134 -14.30 3.17 1.00
N LEU A 135 -15.38 3.15 1.78
CA LEU A 135 -15.74 2.02 2.64
C LEU A 135 -15.97 0.70 1.89
N GLU A 136 -16.37 0.74 0.62
CA GLU A 136 -16.48 -0.45 -0.25
C GLU A 136 -15.14 -1.15 -0.49
N THR A 137 -14.01 -0.50 -0.16
CA THR A 137 -12.67 -1.09 -0.28
C THR A 137 -12.19 -1.79 0.99
N LEU A 138 -13.06 -1.88 2.01
CA LEU A 138 -12.87 -2.74 3.18
C LEU A 138 -12.78 -4.20 2.74
N THR A 139 -11.75 -4.90 3.21
CA THR A 139 -11.46 -6.25 2.76
C THR A 139 -10.59 -6.99 3.76
N PHE A 140 -10.77 -8.31 3.83
CA PHE A 140 -9.90 -9.15 4.65
C PHE A 140 -8.63 -9.52 3.90
N VAL A 141 -7.51 -9.53 4.61
CA VAL A 141 -6.20 -9.95 4.08
C VAL A 141 -5.53 -10.90 5.08
N PRO A 142 -4.60 -11.77 4.63
CA PRO A 142 -3.78 -12.57 5.53
C PRO A 142 -3.07 -11.72 6.61
N ASP A 143 -3.04 -12.23 7.83
CA ASP A 143 -2.41 -11.65 9.00
C ASP A 143 -1.37 -12.62 9.61
N PRO A 144 -0.08 -12.48 9.27
CA PRO A 144 0.95 -13.37 9.79
C PRO A 144 1.28 -13.12 11.27
N THR A 145 0.73 -12.07 11.90
CA THR A 145 1.10 -11.68 13.28
C THR A 145 0.70 -12.71 14.34
N ALA A 146 -0.28 -13.57 14.04
CA ALA A 146 -0.74 -14.62 14.95
C ALA A 146 0.00 -15.97 14.75
N GLN A 147 0.89 -16.11 13.76
CA GLN A 147 1.57 -17.39 13.48
C GLN A 147 2.68 -17.73 14.49
N ALA A 148 3.35 -16.73 15.04
CA ALA A 148 4.41 -16.95 16.03
C ALA A 148 3.83 -17.21 17.43
N ALA A 149 4.59 -17.86 18.31
CA ALA A 149 4.22 -17.93 19.73
C ALA A 149 4.11 -16.52 20.36
N PRO A 150 3.25 -16.32 21.38
CA PRO A 150 3.22 -15.07 22.15
C PRO A 150 4.56 -14.85 22.86
N GLN A 151 5.04 -13.59 22.87
CA GLN A 151 6.16 -13.18 23.72
C GLN A 151 5.73 -13.17 25.20
N SER A 152 6.69 -12.97 26.11
CA SER A 152 6.46 -13.07 27.56
C SER A 152 5.25 -12.27 28.07
N SER A 153 5.05 -11.03 27.60
CA SER A 153 3.93 -10.17 28.01
C SER A 153 2.73 -10.19 27.07
N GLU A 154 2.67 -11.14 26.13
CA GLU A 154 1.62 -11.18 25.13
C GLU A 154 0.59 -12.28 25.40
N VAL A 155 -0.61 -12.08 24.90
CA VAL A 155 -1.68 -13.08 24.83
C VAL A 155 -2.26 -13.12 23.43
N LEU A 156 -2.67 -14.31 23.00
CA LEU A 156 -3.48 -14.51 21.80
C LEU A 156 -4.92 -14.77 22.22
N ILE A 157 -5.86 -14.06 21.60
CA ILE A 157 -7.28 -14.09 21.90
C ILE A 157 -8.02 -14.34 20.58
N GLN A 158 -8.88 -15.36 20.54
CA GLN A 158 -9.84 -15.52 19.45
C GLN A 158 -11.07 -14.64 19.77
N PRO A 159 -11.29 -13.54 19.04
CA PRO A 159 -12.41 -12.66 19.31
C PRO A 159 -13.72 -13.36 18.92
N ALA A 160 -14.70 -13.28 19.81
CA ALA A 160 -16.09 -13.66 19.51
C ALA A 160 -16.87 -12.43 19.02
N PHE A 161 -16.62 -11.26 19.63
CA PHE A 161 -17.24 -10.01 19.24
C PHE A 161 -16.23 -8.86 19.26
N THR A 162 -16.38 -7.93 18.31
CA THR A 162 -15.61 -6.69 18.25
C THR A 162 -16.53 -5.48 18.34
N GLY A 163 -16.25 -4.56 19.26
CA GLY A 163 -16.96 -3.29 19.35
C GLY A 163 -16.44 -2.28 18.33
N LEU A 164 -17.33 -1.71 17.53
CA LEU A 164 -16.99 -0.61 16.63
C LEU A 164 -17.13 0.74 17.32
N ASN A 165 -16.16 1.62 17.08
CA ASN A 165 -16.07 2.96 17.62
C ASN A 165 -16.06 3.99 16.49
N PHE A 166 -16.42 5.24 16.81
CA PHE A 166 -16.36 6.32 15.83
C PHE A 166 -14.92 6.56 15.33
N LEU A 167 -13.93 6.23 16.15
CA LEU A 167 -12.52 6.19 15.79
C LEU A 167 -12.24 5.27 14.59
N ASP A 168 -12.91 4.11 14.50
CA ASP A 168 -12.74 3.17 13.39
C ASP A 168 -13.25 3.77 12.08
N VAL A 169 -14.40 4.46 12.13
CA VAL A 169 -14.96 5.17 10.98
C VAL A 169 -14.03 6.30 10.53
N LEU A 170 -13.51 7.11 11.46
CA LEU A 170 -12.56 8.18 11.13
C LEU A 170 -11.27 7.64 10.52
N THR A 171 -10.79 6.50 11.03
CA THR A 171 -9.63 5.78 10.50
C THR A 171 -9.89 5.29 9.08
N ALA A 172 -11.03 4.63 8.84
CA ALA A 172 -11.43 4.16 7.51
C ALA A 172 -11.64 5.32 6.52
N LEU A 173 -12.08 6.48 6.99
CA LEU A 173 -12.22 7.68 6.15
C LEU A 173 -10.91 8.44 5.93
N GLY A 174 -9.78 7.98 6.47
CA GLY A 174 -8.47 8.62 6.33
C GLY A 174 -8.34 9.95 7.10
N ARG A 175 -9.21 10.21 8.08
CA ARG A 175 -9.21 11.44 8.88
C ARG A 175 -8.25 11.38 10.07
N ILE A 176 -7.70 10.20 10.39
CA ILE A 176 -6.71 9.99 11.44
C ILE A 176 -5.52 9.23 10.84
N PRO A 177 -4.62 9.91 10.11
CA PRO A 177 -3.57 9.26 9.31
C PRO A 177 -2.54 8.47 10.14
N GLN A 178 -2.48 8.68 11.45
CA GLN A 178 -1.57 8.02 12.38
C GLN A 178 -2.01 6.60 12.74
N ILE A 179 -3.27 6.24 12.47
CA ILE A 179 -3.83 4.93 12.77
C ILE A 179 -4.12 4.23 11.44
N SER A 180 -3.63 3.00 11.28
CA SER A 180 -3.75 2.22 10.05
C SER A 180 -4.46 0.88 10.22
N VAL A 181 -4.92 0.57 11.43
CA VAL A 181 -5.62 -0.68 11.77
C VAL A 181 -7.02 -0.38 12.32
N LEU A 182 -7.96 -1.30 12.08
CA LEU A 182 -9.37 -1.13 12.38
C LEU A 182 -9.82 -2.00 13.57
N GLY A 183 -10.59 -1.39 14.46
CA GLY A 183 -11.02 -1.97 15.74
C GLY A 183 -10.06 -1.64 16.86
N VAL A 184 -10.61 -1.31 18.02
CA VAL A 184 -9.81 -1.03 19.24
C VAL A 184 -10.19 -1.87 20.44
N GLU A 185 -11.34 -2.57 20.40
CA GLU A 185 -11.83 -3.39 21.49
C GLU A 185 -12.44 -4.70 20.99
N ALA A 186 -12.37 -5.75 21.81
CA ALA A 186 -12.99 -7.04 21.54
C ALA A 186 -13.29 -7.80 22.83
N ALA A 187 -14.20 -8.76 22.75
CA ALA A 187 -14.38 -9.82 23.73
C ALA A 187 -14.16 -11.17 23.05
N GLY A 188 -13.47 -12.08 23.72
CA GLY A 188 -13.11 -13.38 23.15
C GLY A 188 -12.49 -14.33 24.15
N THR A 189 -11.94 -15.42 23.63
CA THR A 189 -11.35 -16.49 24.44
C THR A 189 -9.84 -16.52 24.24
N VAL A 190 -9.08 -16.61 25.34
CA VAL A 190 -7.62 -16.74 25.29
C VAL A 190 -7.23 -18.08 24.68
N THR A 191 -6.39 -18.06 23.64
CA THR A 191 -5.91 -19.26 22.93
C THR A 191 -4.45 -19.58 23.19
N ALA A 192 -3.63 -18.57 23.54
CA ALA A 192 -2.25 -18.76 23.97
C ALA A 192 -1.80 -17.62 24.89
N VAL A 193 -0.85 -17.91 25.77
CA VAL A 193 -0.34 -16.96 26.77
C VAL A 193 1.18 -16.94 26.81
N GLY A 194 1.75 -15.76 26.99
CA GLY A 194 3.16 -15.55 27.31
C GLY A 194 3.46 -15.88 28.77
N SER A 195 4.74 -16.11 29.08
CA SER A 195 5.19 -16.53 30.41
C SER A 195 4.91 -15.55 31.56
N SER A 196 4.67 -14.26 31.28
CA SER A 196 4.36 -13.24 32.28
C SER A 196 2.86 -12.94 32.41
N ALA A 197 2.02 -13.52 31.54
CA ALA A 197 0.59 -13.26 31.58
C ALA A 197 -0.07 -13.96 32.78
N ASP A 198 -0.97 -13.25 33.46
CA ASP A 198 -1.78 -13.78 34.55
C ASP A 198 -3.12 -14.41 34.08
N LEU A 199 -3.26 -14.54 32.76
CA LEU A 199 -4.40 -15.16 32.09
C LEU A 199 -4.08 -16.62 31.72
N GLN A 200 -5.13 -17.41 31.54
CA GLN A 200 -5.04 -18.83 31.17
C GLN A 200 -5.76 -19.08 29.85
N VAL A 201 -5.30 -20.10 29.11
CA VAL A 201 -6.00 -20.57 27.91
C VAL A 201 -7.42 -21.00 28.29
N GLY A 202 -8.42 -20.55 27.53
CA GLY A 202 -9.84 -20.77 27.81
C GLY A 202 -10.50 -19.64 28.60
N ASP A 203 -9.73 -18.69 29.17
CA ASP A 203 -10.32 -17.53 29.84
C ASP A 203 -11.13 -16.68 28.86
N ARG A 204 -12.34 -16.28 29.29
CA ARG A 204 -13.16 -15.29 28.61
C ARG A 204 -12.69 -13.90 28.97
N VAL A 205 -12.22 -13.11 28.01
CA VAL A 205 -11.60 -11.80 28.27
C VAL A 205 -12.15 -10.71 27.36
N VAL A 206 -12.20 -9.49 27.89
CA VAL A 206 -12.20 -8.29 27.04
C VAL A 206 -10.76 -7.84 26.81
N VAL A 207 -10.52 -7.16 25.70
CA VAL A 207 -9.22 -6.60 25.34
C VAL A 207 -9.35 -5.24 24.67
N LEU A 208 -8.44 -4.32 25.00
CA LEU A 208 -8.23 -3.06 24.30
C LEU A 208 -6.84 -3.09 23.63
N THR A 209 -6.80 -3.02 22.31
CA THR A 209 -5.55 -3.05 21.54
C THR A 209 -5.80 -2.56 20.12
N ASP A 210 -4.73 -2.23 19.40
CA ASP A 210 -4.84 -1.78 18.03
C ASP A 210 -5.18 -2.93 17.06
N GLY A 211 -6.29 -2.76 16.34
CA GLY A 211 -6.73 -3.62 15.27
C GLY A 211 -7.45 -4.87 15.76
N THR A 212 -8.63 -4.77 16.36
CA THR A 212 -9.36 -5.94 16.88
C THR A 212 -10.24 -6.66 15.85
N VAL A 213 -10.49 -6.08 14.66
CA VAL A 213 -11.26 -6.75 13.60
C VAL A 213 -10.36 -7.74 12.83
N ARG A 214 -10.05 -8.87 13.46
CA ARG A 214 -9.21 -9.95 12.93
C ARG A 214 -9.57 -11.30 13.56
N SER A 215 -9.16 -12.42 12.97
CA SER A 215 -9.53 -13.76 13.46
C SER A 215 -8.72 -14.21 14.69
N SER A 216 -7.58 -13.57 14.98
CA SER A 216 -6.78 -13.80 16.19
C SER A 216 -6.10 -12.51 16.63
N VAL A 217 -6.47 -12.01 17.81
CA VAL A 217 -5.96 -10.78 18.40
C VAL A 217 -4.72 -11.08 19.24
N ARG A 218 -3.59 -10.44 18.90
CA ARG A 218 -2.39 -10.39 19.75
C ARG A 218 -2.39 -9.09 20.54
N ALA A 219 -2.24 -9.17 21.85
CA ALA A 219 -2.23 -7.99 22.73
C ALA A 219 -1.28 -8.17 23.91
N ASP A 220 -0.92 -7.07 24.57
CA ASP A 220 -0.29 -7.12 25.89
C ASP A 220 -1.31 -7.62 26.92
N TYR A 221 -0.92 -8.56 27.78
CA TYR A 221 -1.85 -9.16 28.76
C TYR A 221 -2.45 -8.13 29.72
N ARG A 222 -1.79 -6.98 29.94
CA ARG A 222 -2.26 -5.89 30.81
C ARG A 222 -3.41 -5.10 30.19
N THR A 223 -3.64 -5.24 28.89
CA THR A 223 -4.77 -4.58 28.21
C THR A 223 -5.96 -5.52 28.03
N ALA A 224 -5.93 -6.69 28.69
CA ALA A 224 -7.02 -7.65 28.76
C ALA A 224 -7.39 -8.00 30.21
N VAL A 225 -8.68 -8.22 30.47
CA VAL A 225 -9.22 -8.66 31.77
C VAL A 225 -10.33 -9.68 31.58
N LYS A 226 -10.53 -10.55 32.58
CA LYS A 226 -11.59 -11.56 32.55
C LYS A 226 -12.98 -10.92 32.54
N ILE A 227 -13.88 -11.52 31.78
CA ILE A 227 -15.28 -11.11 31.70
C ILE A 227 -16.03 -11.70 32.91
N PRO A 228 -16.76 -10.90 33.69
CA PRO A 228 -17.61 -11.41 34.76
C PRO A 228 -18.67 -12.40 34.24
N ASP A 229 -19.01 -13.41 35.04
CA ASP A 229 -19.96 -14.46 34.64
C ASP A 229 -21.37 -13.91 34.32
N CYS A 230 -21.73 -12.77 34.91
CA CYS A 230 -23.01 -12.10 34.68
C CYS A 230 -23.14 -11.45 33.29
N LEU A 231 -22.07 -11.40 32.49
CA LEU A 231 -22.03 -10.68 31.22
C LEU A 231 -21.84 -11.64 30.04
N SER A 232 -22.60 -11.41 28.95
CA SER A 232 -22.38 -12.13 27.69
C SER A 232 -21.14 -11.59 26.96
N MET A 233 -20.52 -12.38 26.06
CA MET A 233 -19.41 -11.90 25.21
C MET A 233 -19.81 -10.70 24.35
N ARG A 234 -21.03 -10.74 23.82
CA ARG A 234 -21.62 -9.67 23.00
C ARG A 234 -21.68 -8.35 23.77
N ASP A 235 -22.21 -8.41 24.98
CA ASP A 235 -22.32 -7.22 25.84
C ASP A 235 -20.94 -6.75 26.31
N ALA A 236 -20.07 -7.69 26.70
CA ALA A 236 -18.70 -7.42 27.10
C ALA A 236 -17.89 -6.71 26.01
N ALA A 237 -18.06 -7.04 24.73
CA ALA A 237 -17.36 -6.36 23.63
C ALA A 237 -17.80 -4.90 23.42
N SER A 238 -18.94 -4.50 23.97
CA SER A 238 -19.54 -3.18 23.75
C SER A 238 -19.06 -2.10 24.73
N MET A 239 -18.34 -2.49 25.79
CA MET A 239 -18.09 -1.67 26.98
C MET A 239 -16.66 -1.13 27.16
N PRO A 240 -15.56 -1.86 26.90
CA PRO A 240 -14.22 -1.51 27.38
C PRO A 240 -13.77 -0.10 26.99
N GLY A 241 -13.87 0.24 25.72
CA GLY A 241 -13.41 1.51 25.18
C GLY A 241 -14.24 2.67 25.69
N THR A 242 -15.56 2.54 25.72
CA THR A 242 -16.47 3.60 26.18
C THR A 242 -16.38 3.79 27.70
N ALA A 243 -16.43 2.71 28.46
CA ALA A 243 -16.39 2.74 29.92
C ALA A 243 -15.03 3.17 30.47
N CYS A 244 -13.91 2.68 29.92
CA CYS A 244 -12.60 3.14 30.37
C CYS A 244 -12.34 4.60 29.99
N THR A 245 -12.84 5.06 28.83
CA THR A 245 -12.75 6.49 28.45
C THR A 245 -13.49 7.36 29.45
N VAL A 246 -14.73 7.00 29.77
CA VAL A 246 -15.58 7.74 30.69
C VAL A 246 -15.06 7.69 32.12
N TYR A 247 -14.63 6.52 32.61
CA TYR A 247 -14.07 6.39 33.95
C TYR A 247 -12.81 7.25 34.08
N ARG A 248 -11.90 7.19 33.09
CA ARG A 248 -10.72 8.05 33.07
C ARG A 248 -11.10 9.53 33.06
N ALA A 249 -12.11 9.91 32.26
CA ALA A 249 -12.54 11.29 32.10
C ALA A 249 -13.21 11.85 33.35
N LEU A 250 -14.25 11.19 33.85
CA LEU A 250 -15.08 11.72 34.94
C LEU A 250 -14.45 11.45 36.31
N VAL A 251 -13.83 10.29 36.54
CA VAL A 251 -13.31 9.92 37.86
C VAL A 251 -11.87 10.39 38.03
N ASP A 252 -10.94 10.00 37.16
CA ASP A 252 -9.52 10.30 37.40
C ASP A 252 -9.12 11.73 37.01
N VAL A 253 -9.72 12.29 35.96
CA VAL A 253 -9.29 13.58 35.37
C VAL A 253 -10.16 14.74 35.86
N ALA A 254 -11.47 14.62 35.73
CA ALA A 254 -12.38 15.63 36.28
C ALA A 254 -12.52 15.49 37.80
N GLY A 255 -12.46 14.28 38.36
CA GLY A 255 -12.77 14.07 39.78
C GLY A 255 -14.19 14.49 40.12
N LEU A 256 -15.17 14.08 39.30
CA LEU A 256 -16.59 14.40 39.45
C LEU A 256 -17.07 14.04 40.86
N GLN A 257 -17.74 14.98 41.53
CA GLN A 257 -18.29 14.83 42.87
C GLN A 257 -19.82 14.69 42.83
N PRO A 258 -20.44 14.15 43.89
CA PRO A 258 -21.89 14.24 44.08
C PRO A 258 -22.37 15.69 44.01
N ASP A 259 -23.60 15.89 43.53
CA ASP A 259 -24.29 17.19 43.40
C ASP A 259 -23.66 18.20 42.41
N GLU A 260 -22.53 17.87 41.78
CA GLU A 260 -21.96 18.68 40.69
C GLU A 260 -22.78 18.55 39.40
N LYS A 261 -22.82 19.63 38.62
CA LYS A 261 -23.50 19.68 37.32
C LYS A 261 -22.55 19.24 36.21
N VAL A 262 -22.91 18.18 35.50
CA VAL A 262 -22.12 17.66 34.38
C VAL A 262 -22.86 17.78 33.06
N LEU A 263 -22.23 18.40 32.06
CA LEU A 263 -22.70 18.42 30.68
C LEU A 263 -22.02 17.32 29.87
N ILE A 264 -22.81 16.40 29.33
CA ILE A 264 -22.35 15.29 28.49
C ILE A 264 -22.84 15.52 27.06
N HIS A 265 -21.90 15.79 26.16
CA HIS A 265 -22.22 15.91 24.75
C HIS A 265 -22.47 14.56 24.07
N ALA A 266 -23.36 14.56 23.07
CA ALA A 266 -23.75 13.36 22.33
C ALA A 266 -24.24 12.20 23.23
N GLY A 267 -25.09 12.52 24.22
CA GLY A 267 -25.53 11.62 25.29
C GLY A 267 -26.09 10.29 24.80
N ALA A 268 -26.77 10.27 23.65
CA ALA A 268 -27.34 9.04 23.08
C ALA A 268 -26.34 8.10 22.38
N GLY A 269 -25.08 8.52 22.18
CA GLY A 269 -24.02 7.63 21.70
C GLY A 269 -23.49 6.73 22.81
N ALA A 270 -22.77 5.66 22.47
CA ALA A 270 -22.27 4.70 23.47
C ALA A 270 -21.43 5.34 24.60
N THR A 271 -20.50 6.24 24.27
CA THR A 271 -19.71 6.95 25.29
C THR A 271 -20.59 7.86 26.15
N GLY A 272 -21.54 8.57 25.54
CA GLY A 272 -22.48 9.44 26.25
C GLY A 272 -23.36 8.67 27.24
N GLN A 273 -23.92 7.54 26.81
CA GLN A 273 -24.74 6.68 27.67
C GLN A 273 -23.95 6.10 28.84
N MET A 274 -22.70 5.72 28.60
CA MET A 274 -21.82 5.24 29.67
C MET A 274 -21.46 6.37 30.65
N ALA A 275 -21.27 7.59 30.16
CA ALA A 275 -21.05 8.78 30.97
C ALA A 275 -22.26 9.15 31.83
N VAL A 276 -23.48 9.04 31.27
CA VAL A 276 -24.72 9.26 32.03
C VAL A 276 -24.82 8.27 33.18
N GLN A 277 -24.63 6.98 32.92
CA GLN A 277 -24.68 5.95 33.96
C GLN A 277 -23.65 6.19 35.08
N LEU A 278 -22.39 6.49 34.71
CA LEU A 278 -21.35 6.72 35.72
C LEU A 278 -21.60 8.00 36.51
N ALA A 279 -22.04 9.08 35.87
CA ALA A 279 -22.37 10.33 36.55
C ALA A 279 -23.55 10.17 37.52
N GLN A 280 -24.60 9.45 37.12
CA GLN A 280 -25.72 9.12 38.00
C GLN A 280 -25.30 8.25 39.18
N HIS A 281 -24.41 7.28 38.95
CA HIS A 281 -23.86 6.44 40.02
C HIS A 281 -23.04 7.25 41.03
N ILE A 282 -22.31 8.28 40.58
CA ILE A 282 -21.57 9.23 41.44
C ILE A 282 -22.53 10.16 42.20
N GLY A 283 -23.74 10.40 41.67
CA GLY A 283 -24.71 11.33 42.25
C GLY A 283 -24.62 12.75 41.69
N ALA A 284 -24.06 12.92 40.48
CA ALA A 284 -24.00 14.21 39.80
C ALA A 284 -25.33 14.57 39.11
N GLU A 285 -25.60 15.86 38.95
CA GLU A 285 -26.72 16.38 38.18
C GLU A 285 -26.36 16.38 36.68
N VAL A 286 -27.04 15.53 35.91
CA VAL A 286 -26.67 15.26 34.51
C VAL A 286 -27.49 16.11 33.54
N PHE A 287 -26.76 16.81 32.66
CA PHE A 287 -27.27 17.49 31.47
C PHE A 287 -26.70 16.82 30.23
N VAL A 288 -27.52 16.61 29.21
CA VAL A 288 -27.07 15.95 27.97
C VAL A 288 -27.43 16.74 26.74
N THR A 289 -26.67 16.53 25.68
CA THR A 289 -27.04 17.02 24.36
C THR A 289 -27.20 15.88 23.35
N VAL A 290 -28.19 16.00 22.46
CA VAL A 290 -28.57 14.96 21.48
C VAL A 290 -28.83 15.53 20.08
N GLY A 291 -28.74 14.66 19.06
CA GLY A 291 -28.90 15.07 17.65
C GLY A 291 -30.32 14.96 17.07
N SER A 292 -31.24 14.28 17.77
CA SER A 292 -32.61 14.01 17.28
C SER A 292 -33.59 13.69 18.41
N ASP A 293 -34.88 13.79 18.14
CA ASP A 293 -35.95 13.48 19.12
C ASP A 293 -35.95 12.00 19.52
N ALA A 294 -35.68 11.10 18.58
CA ALA A 294 -35.53 9.68 18.90
C ALA A 294 -34.39 9.42 19.91
N LYS A 295 -33.31 10.22 19.83
CA LYS A 295 -32.18 10.16 20.78
C LYS A 295 -32.52 10.82 22.12
N LYS A 296 -33.35 11.88 22.12
CA LYS A 296 -33.92 12.45 23.34
C LYS A 296 -34.76 11.42 24.08
N GLN A 297 -35.72 10.79 23.38
CA GLN A 297 -36.61 9.79 23.96
C GLN A 297 -35.82 8.62 24.56
N LEU A 298 -34.77 8.15 23.87
CA LEU A 298 -33.89 7.10 24.36
C LEU A 298 -33.28 7.47 25.73
N ILE A 299 -32.72 8.68 25.86
CA ILE A 299 -32.07 9.12 27.09
C ILE A 299 -33.08 9.35 28.22
N ALA A 300 -34.20 10.01 27.93
CA ALA A 300 -35.27 10.23 28.90
C ALA A 300 -35.84 8.91 29.44
N THR A 301 -36.16 7.97 28.55
CA THR A 301 -36.81 6.70 28.94
C THR A 301 -35.84 5.74 29.63
N THR A 302 -34.62 5.62 29.11
CA THR A 302 -33.67 4.59 29.57
C THR A 302 -32.95 5.00 30.85
N TYR A 303 -32.62 6.28 30.98
CA TYR A 303 -31.81 6.80 32.08
C TYR A 303 -32.56 7.76 33.00
N GLY A 304 -33.85 8.07 32.71
CA GLY A 304 -34.65 8.94 33.55
C GLY A 304 -34.17 10.39 33.60
N ILE A 305 -33.45 10.85 32.56
CA ILE A 305 -33.00 12.25 32.51
C ILE A 305 -34.21 13.16 32.25
N PRO A 306 -34.42 14.22 33.07
CA PRO A 306 -35.51 15.17 32.89
C PRO A 306 -35.51 15.83 31.52
N ASP A 307 -36.70 16.14 31.00
CA ASP A 307 -36.88 16.68 29.64
C ASP A 307 -36.23 18.06 29.43
N ASP A 308 -36.12 18.85 30.50
CA ASP A 308 -35.44 20.15 30.55
C ASP A 308 -33.91 20.02 30.74
N HIS A 309 -33.40 18.82 30.99
CA HIS A 309 -31.96 18.52 31.04
C HIS A 309 -31.42 17.98 29.70
N ILE A 310 -32.28 17.86 28.68
CA ILE A 310 -31.91 17.32 27.36
C ILE A 310 -32.01 18.40 26.29
N PHE A 311 -30.87 18.75 25.69
CA PHE A 311 -30.77 19.80 24.68
C PHE A 311 -30.38 19.25 23.30
N HIS A 312 -30.64 20.01 22.24
CA HIS A 312 -30.23 19.65 20.88
C HIS A 312 -28.86 20.25 20.50
N THR A 313 -28.06 19.51 19.73
CA THR A 313 -26.71 19.94 19.27
C THR A 313 -26.65 20.41 17.82
N ARG A 314 -27.77 20.85 17.23
CA ARG A 314 -27.76 21.32 15.83
C ARG A 314 -27.16 22.71 15.70
N ASP A 315 -27.25 23.51 16.75
CA ASP A 315 -26.72 24.86 16.88
C ASP A 315 -26.36 25.12 18.35
N ALA A 316 -25.94 26.35 18.67
CA ALA A 316 -25.55 26.76 20.02
C ALA A 316 -26.75 27.05 20.96
N SER A 317 -27.99 26.78 20.57
CA SER A 317 -29.18 27.07 21.41
C SER A 317 -29.18 26.35 22.76
N PHE A 318 -28.49 25.20 22.86
CA PHE A 318 -28.32 24.50 24.14
C PHE A 318 -27.65 25.36 25.22
N VAL A 319 -26.81 26.33 24.83
CA VAL A 319 -26.14 27.24 25.76
C VAL A 319 -27.16 28.09 26.53
N ALA A 320 -28.06 28.74 25.80
CA ALA A 320 -29.11 29.55 26.41
C ALA A 320 -30.11 28.69 27.22
N GLY A 321 -30.45 27.51 26.70
CA GLY A 321 -31.30 26.55 27.39
C GLY A 321 -30.73 26.09 28.73
N LEU A 322 -29.45 25.70 28.75
CA LEU A 322 -28.77 25.22 29.94
C LEU A 322 -28.59 26.33 30.97
N LYS A 323 -28.19 27.55 30.55
CA LYS A 323 -28.12 28.71 31.44
C LYS A 323 -29.46 28.97 32.14
N ARG A 324 -30.57 28.87 31.41
CA ARG A 324 -31.91 29.08 31.98
C ARG A 324 -32.23 28.04 33.07
N VAL A 325 -31.99 26.75 32.81
CA VAL A 325 -32.31 25.67 33.76
C VAL A 325 -31.38 25.70 34.97
N THR A 326 -30.13 26.14 34.77
CA THR A 326 -29.14 26.28 35.84
C THR A 326 -29.14 27.66 36.52
N ASN A 327 -30.14 28.53 36.26
CA ASN A 327 -30.23 29.88 36.82
C ASN A 327 -28.96 30.74 36.62
N GLY A 328 -28.32 30.58 35.46
CA GLY A 328 -27.10 31.32 35.09
C GLY A 328 -25.80 30.74 35.66
N TYR A 329 -25.87 29.65 36.42
CA TYR A 329 -24.70 29.02 37.02
C TYR A 329 -23.77 28.37 35.99
N GLY A 330 -24.32 27.67 35.00
CA GLY A 330 -23.54 26.85 34.06
C GLY A 330 -23.32 25.43 34.59
N VAL A 331 -22.14 24.86 34.38
CA VAL A 331 -21.76 23.50 34.78
C VAL A 331 -20.36 23.41 35.39
N ASP A 332 -20.16 22.39 36.21
CA ASP A 332 -18.91 22.07 36.91
C ASP A 332 -17.97 21.19 36.08
N VAL A 333 -18.54 20.31 35.26
CA VAL A 333 -17.79 19.41 34.38
C VAL A 333 -18.41 19.39 32.99
N VAL A 334 -17.56 19.46 31.97
CA VAL A 334 -17.98 19.22 30.57
C VAL A 334 -17.22 18.01 30.04
N LEU A 335 -17.96 17.00 29.59
CA LEU A 335 -17.42 15.91 28.78
C LEU A 335 -17.67 16.22 27.30
N ASN A 336 -16.68 16.82 26.63
CA ASN A 336 -16.85 17.34 25.28
C ASN A 336 -16.49 16.34 24.18
N SER A 337 -17.33 16.32 23.14
CA SER A 337 -17.07 15.66 21.86
C SER A 337 -17.51 16.51 20.66
N LEU A 338 -17.91 17.77 20.88
CA LEU A 338 -18.25 18.73 19.84
C LEU A 338 -16.98 19.46 19.37
N SER A 339 -17.11 20.20 18.26
CA SER A 339 -15.98 20.92 17.68
C SER A 339 -16.35 22.32 17.20
N GLY A 340 -15.37 23.21 17.13
CA GLY A 340 -15.49 24.55 16.56
C GLY A 340 -16.39 25.49 17.35
N GLU A 341 -17.30 26.18 16.69
CA GLU A 341 -18.11 27.24 17.32
C GLU A 341 -18.94 26.72 18.50
N LEU A 342 -19.40 25.46 18.45
CA LEU A 342 -20.14 24.85 19.55
C LEU A 342 -19.23 24.58 20.76
N LEU A 343 -17.97 24.19 20.51
CA LEU A 343 -16.96 24.05 21.57
C LEU A 343 -16.69 25.41 22.21
N GLU A 344 -16.42 26.43 21.39
CA GLU A 344 -16.10 27.78 21.84
C GLU A 344 -17.25 28.41 22.63
N ALA A 345 -18.49 28.25 22.15
CA ALA A 345 -19.68 28.74 22.86
C ALA A 345 -19.84 28.05 24.22
N CYS A 346 -19.68 26.72 24.29
CA CYS A 346 -19.72 26.00 25.57
C CYS A 346 -18.60 26.46 26.52
N TRP A 347 -17.37 26.55 26.00
CA TRP A 347 -16.17 26.92 26.75
C TRP A 347 -16.25 28.32 27.36
N THR A 348 -16.81 29.28 26.63
CA THR A 348 -16.89 30.68 27.08
C THR A 348 -18.13 31.00 27.89
N GLU A 349 -19.23 30.28 27.67
CA GLU A 349 -20.53 30.67 28.22
C GLU A 349 -21.09 29.75 29.31
N LEU A 350 -20.69 28.47 29.35
CA LEU A 350 -21.30 27.49 30.26
C LEU A 350 -20.42 27.08 31.43
N MET A 351 -19.16 27.49 31.44
CA MET A 351 -18.21 27.06 32.46
C MET A 351 -18.35 27.88 33.74
N ALA A 352 -18.76 27.24 34.83
CA ALA A 352 -18.77 27.86 36.15
C ALA A 352 -17.34 28.06 36.70
N PRO A 353 -17.11 28.93 37.70
CA PRO A 353 -15.81 28.99 38.36
C PRO A 353 -15.36 27.63 38.89
N PHE A 354 -14.07 27.32 38.76
CA PHE A 354 -13.43 26.04 39.13
C PHE A 354 -13.88 24.81 38.33
N SER A 355 -14.62 25.00 37.23
CA SER A 355 -15.06 23.90 36.39
C SER A 355 -13.92 23.19 35.65
N ARG A 356 -14.18 21.95 35.23
CA ARG A 356 -13.22 21.06 34.56
C ARG A 356 -13.75 20.63 33.19
N TRP A 357 -13.01 20.99 32.16
CA TRP A 357 -13.26 20.55 30.80
C TRP A 357 -12.47 19.27 30.49
N VAL A 358 -13.16 18.25 30.01
CA VAL A 358 -12.55 17.02 29.52
C VAL A 358 -12.85 16.83 28.03
N GLU A 359 -11.83 17.05 27.21
CA GLU A 359 -11.87 16.94 25.76
C GLU A 359 -11.64 15.49 25.31
N LEU A 360 -12.65 14.93 24.63
CA LEU A 360 -12.53 13.65 23.91
C LEU A 360 -12.37 13.85 22.39
N GLY A 361 -12.75 15.02 21.87
CA GLY A 361 -12.70 15.35 20.46
C GLY A 361 -11.26 15.50 19.95
N LYS A 362 -10.97 14.89 18.80
CA LYS A 362 -9.66 15.00 18.15
C LYS A 362 -9.60 16.06 17.05
N LYS A 363 -10.75 16.51 16.54
CA LYS A 363 -10.81 17.37 15.34
C LYS A 363 -10.08 18.69 15.54
N ASP A 364 -10.46 19.46 16.55
CA ASP A 364 -9.87 20.80 16.76
C ASP A 364 -8.40 20.71 17.20
N ILE A 365 -8.01 19.63 17.89
CA ILE A 365 -6.61 19.33 18.24
C ILE A 365 -5.79 19.08 16.97
N LEU A 366 -6.29 18.25 16.05
CA LEU A 366 -5.60 17.95 14.78
C LEU A 366 -5.53 19.17 13.86
N ASP A 367 -6.57 20.00 13.87
CA ASP A 367 -6.64 21.25 13.11
C ASP A 367 -5.82 22.39 13.78
N ASN A 368 -5.21 22.14 14.94
CA ASN A 368 -4.46 23.11 15.75
C ASN A 368 -5.23 24.43 15.97
N ARG A 369 -6.51 24.34 16.33
CA ARG A 369 -7.33 25.53 16.58
C ARG A 369 -6.94 26.20 17.90
N GLY A 370 -7.04 27.53 17.91
CA GLY A 370 -6.88 28.32 19.13
C GLY A 370 -8.06 28.14 20.09
N LEU A 371 -7.78 28.22 21.39
CA LEU A 371 -8.76 28.19 22.47
C LEU A 371 -8.73 29.54 23.19
N SER A 372 -9.89 30.15 23.45
CA SER A 372 -9.94 31.41 24.20
C SER A 372 -9.39 31.26 25.60
N MET A 373 -8.43 32.10 25.98
CA MET A 373 -7.78 32.03 27.30
C MET A 373 -8.58 32.71 28.42
N ARG A 374 -9.52 33.62 28.08
CA ARG A 374 -10.26 34.42 29.07
C ARG A 374 -11.01 33.60 30.12
N PRO A 375 -11.67 32.46 29.79
CA PRO A 375 -12.33 31.63 30.80
C PRO A 375 -11.41 31.14 31.92
N LEU A 376 -10.10 30.99 31.67
CA LEU A 376 -9.14 30.54 32.68
C LEU A 376 -9.00 31.48 33.88
N LEU A 377 -9.45 32.75 33.77
CA LEU A 377 -9.55 33.67 34.92
C LEU A 377 -10.45 33.13 36.04
N ASN A 378 -11.37 32.22 35.72
CA ASN A 378 -12.28 31.60 36.66
C ASN A 378 -11.72 30.29 37.27
N ASN A 379 -10.40 30.06 37.20
CA ASN A 379 -9.72 28.83 37.64
C ASN A 379 -10.26 27.56 36.96
N ILE A 380 -10.67 27.68 35.70
CA ILE A 380 -11.13 26.56 34.89
C ILE A 380 -9.92 25.73 34.44
N SER A 381 -10.06 24.41 34.40
CA SER A 381 -9.07 23.50 33.82
C SER A 381 -9.52 22.91 32.49
N PHE A 382 -8.57 22.64 31.60
CA PHE A 382 -8.79 21.95 30.33
C PHE A 382 -7.87 20.74 30.24
N SER A 383 -8.45 19.55 30.06
CA SER A 383 -7.72 18.28 29.97
C SER A 383 -8.18 17.45 28.77
N CYS A 384 -7.25 16.73 28.14
CA CYS A 384 -7.57 15.79 27.07
C CYS A 384 -7.50 14.34 27.55
N VAL A 385 -8.42 13.49 27.09
CA VAL A 385 -8.39 12.05 27.34
C VAL A 385 -8.35 11.29 26.02
N ASP A 386 -7.25 10.58 25.79
CA ASP A 386 -7.09 9.64 24.67
C ASP A 386 -6.68 8.27 25.19
N LEU A 387 -7.64 7.34 25.16
CA LEU A 387 -7.40 5.98 25.62
C LEU A 387 -6.33 5.27 24.76
N SER A 388 -6.18 5.64 23.49
CA SER A 388 -5.23 4.99 22.58
C SER A 388 -3.76 5.20 22.92
N GLY A 389 -3.42 6.35 23.50
CA GLY A 389 -2.09 6.56 24.05
C GLY A 389 -1.86 5.72 25.31
N ILE A 390 -2.90 5.41 26.08
CA ILE A 390 -2.78 4.71 27.36
C ILE A 390 -2.40 3.24 27.15
N TRP A 391 -3.10 2.49 26.29
CA TRP A 391 -2.75 1.07 26.10
C TRP A 391 -1.38 0.88 25.42
N ARG A 392 -0.93 1.84 24.59
CA ARG A 392 0.40 1.80 23.95
C ARG A 392 1.55 2.14 24.90
N HIS A 393 1.37 3.16 25.74
CA HIS A 393 2.48 3.75 26.51
C HIS A 393 2.39 3.51 28.02
N ARG A 394 1.19 3.24 28.55
CA ARG A 394 0.93 3.01 29.97
C ARG A 394 0.02 1.78 30.18
N PRO A 395 0.41 0.58 29.74
CA PRO A 395 -0.42 -0.63 29.84
C PRO A 395 -0.83 -0.99 31.27
N ALA A 396 -0.01 -0.67 32.28
CA ALA A 396 -0.39 -0.84 33.68
C ALA A 396 -1.58 0.05 34.10
N LEU A 397 -1.63 1.29 33.61
CA LEU A 397 -2.78 2.18 33.81
C LEU A 397 -4.02 1.62 33.11
N MET A 398 -3.85 1.06 31.91
CA MET A 398 -4.94 0.39 31.18
C MET A 398 -5.51 -0.79 31.97
N ARG A 399 -4.65 -1.62 32.58
CA ARG A 399 -5.08 -2.75 33.42
C ARG A 399 -5.92 -2.29 34.60
N ARG A 400 -5.47 -1.24 35.31
CA ARG A 400 -6.22 -0.66 36.43
C ARG A 400 -7.61 -0.19 35.97
N LEU A 401 -7.68 0.58 34.89
CA LEU A 401 -8.93 1.09 34.36
C LEU A 401 -9.91 -0.04 33.99
N LEU A 402 -9.42 -1.09 33.31
CA LEU A 402 -10.25 -2.25 32.98
C LEU A 402 -10.77 -2.96 34.23
N ASN A 403 -9.91 -3.22 35.21
CA ASN A 403 -10.33 -3.86 36.47
C ASN A 403 -11.38 -3.02 37.21
N ASP A 404 -11.16 -1.70 37.34
CA ASP A 404 -12.09 -0.79 38.02
C ASP A 404 -13.45 -0.75 37.33
N VAL A 405 -13.46 -0.65 35.99
CA VAL A 405 -14.68 -0.65 35.19
C VAL A 405 -15.44 -1.97 35.33
N PHE A 406 -14.77 -3.11 35.15
CA PHE A 406 -15.46 -4.40 35.20
C PHE A 406 -15.86 -4.82 36.62
N ARG A 407 -15.26 -4.22 37.66
CA ARG A 407 -15.80 -4.27 39.02
C ARG A 407 -17.15 -3.54 39.11
N LEU A 408 -17.27 -2.31 38.61
CA LEU A 408 -18.55 -1.57 38.58
C LEU A 408 -19.62 -2.32 37.77
N VAL A 409 -19.23 -3.00 36.69
CA VAL A 409 -20.15 -3.87 35.94
C VAL A 409 -20.64 -5.03 36.79
N SER A 410 -19.73 -5.69 37.53
CA SER A 410 -20.06 -6.82 38.39
C SER A 410 -20.98 -6.42 39.54
N GLU A 411 -20.81 -5.21 40.07
CA GLU A 411 -21.66 -4.60 41.11
C GLU A 411 -23.01 -4.10 40.55
N GLY A 412 -23.18 -4.09 39.22
CA GLY A 412 -24.39 -3.62 38.56
C GLY A 412 -24.54 -2.09 38.50
N ALA A 413 -23.49 -1.34 38.88
CA ALA A 413 -23.46 0.12 38.88
C ALA A 413 -23.49 0.71 37.46
N ILE A 414 -22.85 0.02 36.50
CA ILE A 414 -22.91 0.36 35.08
C ILE A 414 -23.28 -0.87 34.26
N LYS A 415 -24.05 -0.68 33.19
CA LYS A 415 -24.58 -1.73 32.32
C LYS A 415 -24.24 -1.47 30.85
N PRO A 416 -24.32 -2.49 29.99
CA PRO A 416 -24.21 -2.31 28.54
C PRO A 416 -25.17 -1.23 28.03
N VAL A 417 -24.72 -0.45 27.06
CA VAL A 417 -25.50 0.64 26.46
C VAL A 417 -26.58 0.10 25.51
N ALA A 418 -27.65 0.86 25.31
CA ALA A 418 -28.78 0.44 24.47
C ALA A 418 -29.14 1.51 23.41
N PRO A 419 -29.52 1.11 22.18
CA PRO A 419 -29.50 -0.26 21.66
C PRO A 419 -28.08 -0.75 21.31
N LEU A 420 -27.90 -2.06 21.39
CA LEU A 420 -26.72 -2.75 20.87
C LEU A 420 -27.06 -3.36 19.51
N THR A 421 -26.50 -2.79 18.44
CA THR A 421 -26.75 -3.23 17.06
C THR A 421 -25.66 -4.20 16.63
N GLU A 422 -26.06 -5.39 16.18
CA GLU A 422 -25.15 -6.46 15.81
C GLU A 422 -25.10 -6.66 14.30
N PHE A 423 -23.90 -6.91 13.77
CA PHE A 423 -23.66 -7.31 12.39
C PHE A 423 -22.77 -8.56 12.35
N GLY A 424 -23.02 -9.48 11.43
CA GLY A 424 -22.07 -10.56 11.11
C GLY A 424 -20.79 -10.01 10.48
N VAL A 425 -19.69 -10.75 10.61
CA VAL A 425 -18.38 -10.35 10.06
C VAL A 425 -18.39 -10.16 8.54
N GLY A 426 -19.28 -10.86 7.80
CA GLY A 426 -19.50 -10.66 6.37
C GLY A 426 -20.14 -9.32 6.02
N LYS A 427 -20.80 -8.66 6.98
CA LYS A 427 -21.51 -7.38 6.82
C LYS A 427 -20.76 -6.18 7.42
N VAL A 428 -19.44 -6.29 7.53
CA VAL A 428 -18.60 -5.25 8.15
C VAL A 428 -18.74 -3.89 7.46
N GLU A 429 -18.88 -3.83 6.14
CA GLU A 429 -19.12 -2.57 5.43
C GLU A 429 -20.43 -1.89 5.91
N SER A 430 -21.51 -2.67 6.03
CA SER A 430 -22.79 -2.17 6.53
C SER A 430 -22.68 -1.68 7.96
N ALA A 431 -21.90 -2.35 8.81
CA ALA A 431 -21.64 -1.92 10.18
C ALA A 431 -20.94 -0.54 10.23
N PHE A 432 -19.91 -0.33 9.39
CA PHE A 432 -19.22 0.96 9.27
C PHE A 432 -20.13 2.06 8.73
N ARG A 433 -20.92 1.79 7.67
CA ARG A 433 -21.87 2.77 7.10
C ARG A 433 -22.96 3.16 8.11
N SER A 434 -23.44 2.17 8.86
CA SER A 434 -24.43 2.38 9.91
C SER A 434 -23.93 3.38 10.95
N LEU A 435 -22.70 3.20 11.45
CA LEU A 435 -22.07 4.11 12.39
C LEU A 435 -21.75 5.47 11.76
N GLN A 436 -21.31 5.51 10.50
CA GLN A 436 -21.04 6.74 9.75
C GLN A 436 -22.29 7.63 9.59
N SER A 437 -23.47 7.02 9.43
CA SER A 437 -24.73 7.76 9.26
C SER A 437 -25.10 8.62 10.47
N GLY A 438 -24.57 8.29 11.66
CA GLY A 438 -24.90 8.94 12.92
C GLY A 438 -26.36 8.77 13.36
N LYS A 439 -27.17 7.97 12.65
CA LYS A 439 -28.61 7.78 12.93
C LYS A 439 -28.85 6.89 14.14
N ILE A 440 -27.98 5.90 14.35
CA ILE A 440 -28.10 4.93 15.43
C ILE A 440 -27.68 5.56 16.77
N GLY A 441 -28.43 5.26 17.82
CA GLY A 441 -28.02 5.46 19.22
C GLY A 441 -27.37 4.20 19.78
N GLY A 442 -26.58 4.32 20.84
CA GLY A 442 -25.90 3.17 21.46
C GLY A 442 -24.66 2.73 20.70
N LYS A 443 -24.46 1.42 20.56
CA LYS A 443 -23.20 0.79 20.15
C LYS A 443 -23.39 -0.23 19.03
N VAL A 444 -22.37 -0.38 18.19
CA VAL A 444 -22.32 -1.41 17.14
C VAL A 444 -21.28 -2.46 17.52
N VAL A 445 -21.66 -3.73 17.42
CA VAL A 445 -20.77 -4.89 17.60
C VAL A 445 -20.77 -5.76 16.35
N ILE A 446 -19.62 -6.33 16.02
CA ILE A 446 -19.47 -7.31 14.96
C ILE A 446 -19.35 -8.68 15.61
N ASN A 447 -20.20 -9.63 15.21
CA ASN A 447 -20.07 -11.03 15.55
C ASN A 447 -18.95 -11.63 14.68
N MET A 448 -17.84 -11.99 15.34
CA MET A 448 -16.63 -12.52 14.72
C MET A 448 -16.64 -14.06 14.68
N ASP A 449 -17.51 -14.71 15.45
CA ASP A 449 -17.67 -16.17 15.52
C ASP A 449 -18.76 -16.67 14.55
N ASP A 450 -19.14 -15.83 13.59
CA ASP A 450 -20.13 -16.17 12.58
C ASP A 450 -19.56 -17.22 11.61
N GLU A 451 -20.37 -18.24 11.28
CA GLU A 451 -20.01 -19.26 10.29
C GLU A 451 -20.01 -18.73 8.85
N GLU A 452 -20.36 -17.45 8.67
CA GLU A 452 -20.32 -16.73 7.39
C GLU A 452 -18.94 -16.83 6.71
N GLU A 453 -18.97 -17.00 5.39
CA GLU A 453 -17.78 -16.88 4.55
C GLU A 453 -17.46 -15.40 4.29
N VAL A 454 -16.18 -15.07 4.39
CA VAL A 454 -15.66 -13.75 4.05
C VAL A 454 -14.75 -13.83 2.83
N THR A 455 -14.77 -12.75 2.05
CA THR A 455 -13.85 -12.60 0.93
C THR A 455 -12.49 -12.11 1.42
N VAL A 456 -11.49 -12.99 1.33
CA VAL A 456 -10.11 -12.68 1.66
C VAL A 456 -9.34 -12.38 0.37
N LYS A 457 -8.74 -11.19 0.30
CA LYS A 457 -7.76 -10.83 -0.73
C LYS A 457 -6.41 -11.40 -0.31
N CYS A 458 -6.08 -12.57 -0.84
CA CYS A 458 -4.76 -13.15 -0.66
C CYS A 458 -3.77 -12.40 -1.55
N GLN A 459 -2.62 -12.00 -1.00
CA GLN A 459 -1.51 -11.64 -1.87
C GLN A 459 -1.07 -12.91 -2.60
N PRO A 460 -0.80 -12.86 -3.92
CA PRO A 460 -0.17 -13.98 -4.58
C PRO A 460 1.12 -14.32 -3.81
N GLU A 461 1.34 -15.62 -3.57
CA GLU A 461 2.58 -16.06 -2.92
C GLU A 461 3.77 -15.38 -3.59
N LYS A 462 4.78 -15.00 -2.80
CA LYS A 462 6.03 -14.51 -3.35
C LYS A 462 6.68 -15.67 -4.11
N THR A 463 6.33 -15.83 -5.38
CA THR A 463 6.77 -16.94 -6.23
C THR A 463 8.27 -16.96 -6.43
N TRP A 464 8.95 -15.85 -6.10
CA TRP A 464 10.38 -15.72 -6.27
C TRP A 464 11.03 -14.82 -5.22
N THR A 465 12.16 -15.30 -4.70
CA THR A 465 13.05 -14.64 -3.74
C THR A 465 14.48 -14.70 -4.25
N PHE A 466 15.25 -13.66 -3.94
CA PHE A 466 16.67 -13.62 -4.27
C PHE A 466 17.49 -14.38 -3.24
N LYS A 467 18.50 -15.11 -3.71
CA LYS A 467 19.41 -15.87 -2.87
C LYS A 467 20.38 -14.88 -2.18
N PRO A 468 20.47 -14.86 -0.84
CA PRO A 468 21.29 -13.90 -0.13
C PRO A 468 22.80 -14.11 -0.33
N ASN A 469 23.21 -15.31 -0.78
CA ASN A 469 24.61 -15.66 -1.05
C ASN A 469 25.03 -15.48 -2.53
N ARG A 470 24.23 -14.76 -3.33
CA ARG A 470 24.54 -14.44 -4.73
C ARG A 470 24.59 -12.94 -4.94
N SER A 471 25.28 -12.50 -5.98
CA SER A 471 25.35 -11.11 -6.39
C SER A 471 24.51 -10.83 -7.63
N TYR A 472 23.97 -9.60 -7.70
CA TYR A 472 23.12 -9.18 -8.81
C TYR A 472 23.59 -7.85 -9.40
N LEU A 473 23.74 -7.83 -10.72
CA LEU A 473 24.27 -6.70 -11.46
C LEU A 473 23.14 -5.82 -12.01
N LEU A 474 23.16 -4.52 -11.67
CA LEU A 474 22.30 -3.50 -12.24
C LEU A 474 23.13 -2.52 -13.07
N VAL A 475 23.03 -2.64 -14.38
CA VAL A 475 23.76 -1.77 -15.32
C VAL A 475 22.93 -0.54 -15.62
N GLY A 476 23.53 0.65 -15.43
CA GLY A 476 22.77 1.90 -15.26
C GLY A 476 22.21 2.05 -13.83
N GLY A 477 22.88 1.46 -12.82
CA GLY A 477 22.33 1.22 -11.47
C GLY A 477 21.80 2.44 -10.71
N PHE A 478 22.20 3.66 -11.08
CA PHE A 478 21.69 4.91 -10.48
C PHE A 478 20.54 5.57 -11.24
N GLY A 479 20.12 5.00 -12.37
CA GLY A 479 18.96 5.47 -13.13
C GLY A 479 17.66 5.30 -12.33
N GLY A 480 16.67 6.17 -12.55
CA GLY A 480 15.45 6.20 -11.75
C GLY A 480 14.75 4.85 -11.59
N ILE A 481 14.63 4.09 -12.69
CA ILE A 481 14.03 2.75 -12.68
C ILE A 481 14.92 1.78 -11.89
N SER A 482 16.22 1.78 -12.13
CA SER A 482 17.19 0.87 -11.50
C SER A 482 17.26 1.07 -9.99
N ARG A 483 17.06 2.30 -9.49
CA ARG A 483 16.93 2.58 -8.04
C ARG A 483 15.71 1.89 -7.43
N SER A 484 14.55 1.98 -8.10
CA SER A 484 13.33 1.30 -7.66
C SER A 484 13.49 -0.23 -7.70
N VAL A 485 14.16 -0.74 -8.74
CA VAL A 485 14.48 -2.17 -8.87
C VAL A 485 15.43 -2.62 -7.77
N ALA A 486 16.48 -1.86 -7.45
CA ALA A 486 17.41 -2.19 -6.35
C ALA A 486 16.68 -2.33 -5.01
N ARG A 487 15.82 -1.36 -4.66
CA ARG A 487 14.98 -1.43 -3.44
C ARG A 487 14.07 -2.64 -3.44
N TRP A 488 13.43 -2.91 -4.58
CA TRP A 488 12.56 -4.08 -4.74
C TRP A 488 13.34 -5.40 -4.55
N MET A 489 14.54 -5.51 -5.12
CA MET A 489 15.40 -6.68 -4.99
C MET A 489 15.83 -6.91 -3.54
N VAL A 490 16.26 -5.87 -2.82
CA VAL A 490 16.64 -5.98 -1.39
C VAL A 490 15.45 -6.42 -0.53
N LYS A 491 14.27 -5.83 -0.77
CA LYS A 491 13.00 -6.23 -0.11
C LYS A 491 12.62 -7.69 -0.41
N ARG A 492 13.08 -8.23 -1.55
CA ARG A 492 12.86 -9.61 -2.01
C ARG A 492 13.98 -10.58 -1.62
N GLY A 493 14.95 -10.15 -0.80
CA GLY A 493 15.98 -11.01 -0.23
C GLY A 493 17.38 -10.83 -0.81
N ALA A 494 17.58 -9.94 -1.79
CA ALA A 494 18.91 -9.67 -2.31
C ALA A 494 19.78 -9.04 -1.22
N ARG A 495 21.01 -9.53 -1.07
CA ARG A 495 21.97 -9.03 -0.08
C ARG A 495 23.29 -8.56 -0.69
N ASN A 496 23.53 -8.82 -1.98
CA ASN A 496 24.72 -8.34 -2.68
C ASN A 496 24.30 -7.73 -4.02
N LEU A 497 24.55 -6.43 -4.21
CA LEU A 497 24.24 -5.70 -5.43
C LEU A 497 25.51 -5.06 -6.02
N ILE A 498 25.61 -5.12 -7.35
CA ILE A 498 26.63 -4.40 -8.12
C ILE A 498 25.90 -3.32 -8.92
N LEU A 499 26.17 -2.05 -8.61
CA LEU A 499 25.62 -0.91 -9.34
C LEU A 499 26.66 -0.39 -10.33
N LEU A 500 26.46 -0.68 -11.62
CA LEU A 500 27.35 -0.23 -12.68
C LEU A 500 26.84 1.07 -13.28
N SER A 501 27.70 2.09 -13.34
CA SER A 501 27.45 3.33 -14.08
C SER A 501 28.77 3.94 -14.56
N ARG A 502 28.75 4.78 -15.60
CA ARG A 502 29.98 5.42 -16.10
C ARG A 502 30.70 6.27 -15.05
N THR A 503 29.94 7.01 -14.23
CA THR A 503 30.51 7.97 -13.27
C THR A 503 30.53 7.47 -11.83
N GLY A 504 30.05 6.26 -11.56
CA GLY A 504 29.92 5.72 -10.20
C GLY A 504 28.96 6.54 -9.34
N ALA A 505 29.32 6.73 -8.07
CA ALA A 505 28.55 7.49 -7.08
C ALA A 505 29.11 8.90 -6.78
N ASN A 506 30.24 9.27 -7.40
CA ASN A 506 31.02 10.44 -7.00
C ASN A 506 30.26 11.75 -7.26
N GLY A 507 30.15 12.60 -6.23
CA GLY A 507 29.67 13.98 -6.34
C GLY A 507 28.14 14.17 -6.43
N ASP A 508 27.33 13.11 -6.35
CA ASP A 508 25.87 13.19 -6.43
C ASP A 508 25.22 12.74 -5.09
N PRO A 509 24.66 13.68 -4.29
CA PRO A 509 24.04 13.37 -3.00
C PRO A 509 22.94 12.31 -3.08
N ASN A 510 22.18 12.26 -4.19
CA ASN A 510 21.09 11.28 -4.36
C ASN A 510 21.62 9.85 -4.54
N ARG A 511 22.80 9.70 -5.14
CA ARG A 511 23.45 8.38 -5.30
C ARG A 511 24.02 7.89 -3.98
N LEU A 512 24.61 8.79 -3.20
CA LEU A 512 25.14 8.48 -1.88
C LEU A 512 24.01 8.07 -0.91
N ALA A 513 22.91 8.83 -0.89
CA ALA A 513 21.73 8.49 -0.08
C ALA A 513 21.16 7.11 -0.41
N LEU A 514 21.12 6.73 -1.70
CA LEU A 514 20.70 5.38 -2.10
C LEU A 514 21.65 4.30 -1.56
N LEU A 515 22.97 4.52 -1.60
CA LEU A 515 23.92 3.55 -1.08
C LEU A 515 23.78 3.38 0.43
N GLU A 516 23.58 4.47 1.17
CA GLU A 516 23.31 4.43 2.61
C GLU A 516 22.02 3.67 2.92
N GLU A 517 20.94 3.96 2.20
CA GLU A 517 19.65 3.28 2.32
C GLU A 517 19.78 1.75 2.11
N LEU A 518 20.45 1.34 1.03
CA LEU A 518 20.62 -0.07 0.70
C LEU A 518 21.53 -0.77 1.72
N ARG A 519 22.62 -0.12 2.15
CA ARG A 519 23.54 -0.65 3.17
C ARG A 519 22.88 -0.78 4.54
N GLY A 520 22.05 0.18 4.93
CA GLY A 520 21.24 0.13 6.16
C GLY A 520 20.25 -1.05 6.18
N SER A 521 19.90 -1.58 5.01
CA SER A 521 19.05 -2.78 4.85
C SER A 521 19.83 -4.10 4.88
N CYS A 522 21.05 -4.10 5.42
CA CYS A 522 21.98 -5.24 5.46
C CYS A 522 22.35 -5.77 4.06
N CYS A 523 22.37 -4.91 3.04
CA CYS A 523 22.82 -5.26 1.69
C CYS A 523 24.24 -4.74 1.45
N MET A 524 25.15 -5.61 1.02
CA MET A 524 26.44 -5.18 0.47
C MET A 524 26.24 -4.60 -0.93
N VAL A 525 26.79 -3.42 -1.17
CA VAL A 525 26.64 -2.71 -2.45
C VAL A 525 28.00 -2.25 -2.94
N GLU A 526 28.44 -2.82 -4.07
CA GLU A 526 29.63 -2.40 -4.80
C GLU A 526 29.25 -1.52 -5.97
N VAL A 527 29.99 -0.42 -6.15
CA VAL A 527 29.79 0.51 -7.26
C VAL A 527 30.88 0.27 -8.28
N LEU A 528 30.49 -0.08 -9.50
CA LEU A 528 31.41 -0.25 -10.62
C LEU A 528 31.33 0.98 -11.53
N ALA A 529 32.31 1.87 -11.40
CA ALA A 529 32.48 3.04 -12.26
C ALA A 529 33.12 2.61 -13.59
N CYS A 530 32.30 2.26 -14.58
CA CYS A 530 32.76 1.71 -15.86
C CYS A 530 31.79 2.06 -16.99
N ASP A 531 32.31 2.26 -18.20
CA ASP A 531 31.50 2.22 -19.41
C ASP A 531 31.27 0.75 -19.79
N VAL A 532 30.02 0.32 -19.88
CA VAL A 532 29.66 -1.06 -20.22
C VAL A 532 30.09 -1.43 -21.65
N SER A 533 30.29 -0.45 -22.52
CA SER A 533 30.77 -0.68 -23.88
C SER A 533 32.27 -0.92 -23.99
N ASP A 534 33.05 -0.57 -22.96
CA ASP A 534 34.47 -0.90 -22.87
C ASP A 534 34.64 -2.32 -22.31
N HIS A 535 34.93 -3.26 -23.20
CA HIS A 535 35.07 -4.68 -22.86
C HIS A 535 36.14 -4.92 -21.79
N ARG A 536 37.31 -4.27 -21.89
CA ARG A 536 38.45 -4.55 -21.01
C ARG A 536 38.20 -4.01 -19.61
N SER A 537 37.72 -2.77 -19.51
CA SER A 537 37.38 -2.17 -18.22
C SER A 537 36.23 -2.92 -17.54
N LEU A 538 35.24 -3.37 -18.31
CA LEU A 538 34.12 -4.15 -17.80
C LEU A 538 34.58 -5.50 -17.25
N GLU A 539 35.43 -6.22 -17.97
CA GLU A 539 35.97 -7.52 -17.54
C GLU A 539 36.70 -7.41 -16.20
N ILE A 540 37.64 -6.47 -16.08
CA ILE A 540 38.42 -6.22 -14.86
C ILE A 540 37.47 -5.84 -13.70
N GLY A 541 36.51 -4.96 -13.97
CA GLY A 541 35.53 -4.51 -13.00
C GLY A 541 34.64 -5.64 -12.46
N LEU A 542 34.12 -6.48 -13.36
CA LEU A 542 33.26 -7.62 -12.99
C LEU A 542 34.04 -8.66 -12.19
N GLN A 543 35.29 -8.94 -12.54
CA GLN A 543 36.15 -9.85 -11.77
C GLN A 543 36.39 -9.33 -10.34
N SER A 544 36.68 -8.04 -10.19
CA SER A 544 36.84 -7.40 -8.86
C SER A 544 35.57 -7.48 -8.02
N CYS A 545 34.39 -7.22 -8.61
CA CYS A 545 33.12 -7.33 -7.90
C CYS A 545 32.81 -8.77 -7.48
N GLN A 546 33.09 -9.76 -8.34
CA GLN A 546 32.89 -11.18 -8.04
C GLN A 546 33.77 -11.67 -6.88
N GLN A 547 35.00 -11.16 -6.78
CA GLN A 547 35.89 -11.47 -5.64
C GLN A 547 35.34 -10.96 -4.30
N LYS A 548 34.68 -9.79 -4.30
CA LYS A 548 34.13 -9.19 -3.07
C LYS A 548 32.75 -9.73 -2.68
N LEU A 549 31.86 -9.91 -3.66
CA LEU A 549 30.44 -10.20 -3.43
C LEU A 549 30.03 -11.63 -3.78
N GLY A 550 30.94 -12.44 -4.32
CA GLY A 550 30.66 -13.78 -4.81
C GLY A 550 30.01 -13.80 -6.21
N PRO A 551 29.56 -14.99 -6.66
CA PRO A 551 29.16 -15.22 -8.05
C PRO A 551 27.90 -14.43 -8.44
N ILE A 552 27.95 -13.83 -9.63
CA ILE A 552 26.82 -13.10 -10.23
C ILE A 552 25.78 -14.13 -10.67
N ALA A 553 24.58 -14.03 -10.13
CA ALA A 553 23.45 -14.91 -10.48
C ALA A 553 22.40 -14.22 -11.35
N GLY A 554 22.46 -12.90 -11.53
CA GLY A 554 21.58 -12.24 -12.48
C GLY A 554 21.99 -10.84 -12.84
N CYS A 555 21.57 -10.40 -14.02
CA CYS A 555 21.89 -9.10 -14.57
C CYS A 555 20.64 -8.40 -15.11
N ILE A 556 20.50 -7.12 -14.81
CA ILE A 556 19.52 -6.23 -15.43
C ILE A 556 20.26 -5.13 -16.16
N GLN A 557 20.14 -5.14 -17.49
CA GLN A 557 20.71 -4.14 -18.36
C GLN A 557 19.69 -3.03 -18.61
N SER A 558 19.89 -1.91 -17.91
CA SER A 558 19.05 -0.72 -17.98
C SER A 558 19.80 0.54 -18.45
N SER A 559 21.05 0.42 -18.91
CA SER A 559 21.79 1.55 -19.44
C SER A 559 21.14 2.10 -20.71
N MET A 560 21.07 3.41 -20.76
CA MET A 560 20.48 4.15 -21.87
C MET A 560 21.04 5.57 -21.86
N VAL A 561 21.28 6.11 -23.05
CA VAL A 561 21.53 7.53 -23.25
C VAL A 561 20.59 8.02 -24.35
N LEU A 562 19.75 8.99 -24.00
CA LEU A 562 18.81 9.62 -24.93
C LEU A 562 19.48 10.85 -25.57
N LYS A 563 19.41 10.91 -26.89
CA LYS A 563 19.91 12.01 -27.73
C LYS A 563 18.91 12.17 -28.88
N ASP A 564 17.71 12.58 -28.51
CA ASP A 564 16.58 12.68 -29.43
C ASP A 564 16.82 13.84 -30.41
N GLN A 565 16.81 13.52 -31.69
CA GLN A 565 17.04 14.43 -32.81
C GLN A 565 16.45 13.82 -34.08
N TYR A 566 15.88 14.64 -34.95
CA TYR A 566 15.47 14.18 -36.29
C TYR A 566 16.65 13.59 -37.02
N PHE A 567 16.45 12.46 -37.70
CA PHE A 567 17.55 11.70 -38.32
C PHE A 567 18.41 12.56 -39.25
N LYS A 568 17.79 13.51 -39.98
CA LYS A 568 18.49 14.46 -40.87
C LYS A 568 19.53 15.33 -40.15
N ASN A 569 19.28 15.67 -38.89
CA ASN A 569 20.11 16.58 -38.09
C ASN A 569 20.98 15.82 -37.07
N MET A 570 20.90 14.50 -37.03
CA MET A 570 21.58 13.67 -36.04
C MET A 570 23.06 13.55 -36.39
N SER A 571 23.92 13.94 -35.45
CA SER A 571 25.37 13.75 -35.60
C SER A 571 25.76 12.28 -35.41
N GLU A 572 26.93 11.91 -35.94
CA GLU A 572 27.50 10.57 -35.72
C GLU A 572 27.74 10.29 -34.22
N GLU A 573 28.13 11.31 -33.46
CA GLU A 573 28.36 11.19 -32.02
C GLU A 573 27.07 10.85 -31.26
N GLU A 574 25.97 11.55 -31.54
CA GLU A 574 24.66 11.29 -30.94
C GLU A 574 24.12 9.91 -31.29
N TRP A 575 24.36 9.45 -32.52
CA TRP A 575 24.06 8.09 -32.94
C TRP A 575 24.87 7.06 -32.15
N ARG A 576 26.19 7.22 -32.10
CA ARG A 576 27.11 6.27 -31.43
C ARG A 576 26.83 6.17 -29.94
N ILE A 577 26.63 7.29 -29.25
CA ILE A 577 26.42 7.29 -27.79
C ILE A 577 25.15 6.50 -27.41
N SER A 578 24.05 6.66 -28.16
CA SER A 578 22.81 5.96 -27.86
C SER A 578 22.90 4.46 -28.16
N THR A 579 23.39 4.11 -29.35
CA THR A 579 23.47 2.72 -29.85
C THR A 579 24.50 1.88 -29.09
N THR A 580 25.68 2.42 -28.85
CA THR A 580 26.80 1.68 -28.22
C THR A 580 26.47 1.27 -26.78
N SER A 581 25.81 2.15 -26.03
CA SER A 581 25.46 1.90 -24.62
C SER A 581 24.57 0.67 -24.41
N LYS A 582 23.69 0.36 -25.37
CA LYS A 582 22.82 -0.82 -25.33
C LYS A 582 23.39 -1.98 -26.11
N ILE A 583 23.86 -1.78 -27.34
CA ILE A 583 24.22 -2.88 -28.22
C ILE A 583 25.56 -3.48 -27.80
N ALA A 584 26.63 -2.68 -27.84
CA ALA A 584 27.96 -3.12 -27.42
C ALA A 584 27.96 -3.48 -25.93
N GLY A 585 27.27 -2.69 -25.11
CA GLY A 585 27.10 -2.99 -23.68
C GLY A 585 26.46 -4.35 -23.42
N SER A 586 25.35 -4.66 -24.07
CA SER A 586 24.68 -5.96 -23.92
C SER A 586 25.53 -7.11 -24.46
N TRP A 587 26.23 -6.89 -25.57
CA TRP A 587 27.12 -7.87 -26.16
C TRP A 587 28.32 -8.22 -25.27
N ASN A 588 28.93 -7.21 -24.66
CA ASN A 588 30.03 -7.44 -23.72
C ASN A 588 29.53 -8.18 -22.47
N LEU A 589 28.37 -7.81 -21.93
CA LEU A 589 27.78 -8.51 -20.78
C LEU A 589 27.48 -9.97 -21.09
N ASP A 590 26.95 -10.27 -22.27
CA ASP A 590 26.67 -11.64 -22.71
C ASP A 590 27.95 -12.50 -22.74
N ARG A 591 29.06 -11.94 -23.22
CA ARG A 591 30.35 -12.64 -23.30
C ARG A 591 31.06 -12.80 -21.95
N LEU A 592 30.92 -11.83 -21.05
CA LEU A 592 31.69 -11.74 -19.82
C LEU A 592 30.97 -12.33 -18.60
N LEU A 593 29.64 -12.41 -18.61
CA LEU A 593 28.87 -12.98 -17.52
C LEU A 593 28.93 -14.52 -17.53
N PRO A 594 28.88 -15.16 -16.35
CA PRO A 594 28.97 -16.61 -16.26
C PRO A 594 27.73 -17.29 -16.84
N ASN A 595 27.91 -18.51 -17.36
CA ASN A 595 26.80 -19.37 -17.76
C ASN A 595 25.95 -19.77 -16.53
N GLY A 596 24.64 -19.94 -16.73
CA GLY A 596 23.73 -20.40 -15.66
C GLY A 596 23.21 -19.32 -14.72
N LEU A 597 23.09 -18.07 -15.20
CA LEU A 597 22.37 -17.01 -14.49
C LEU A 597 20.91 -17.44 -14.21
N ASP A 598 20.41 -17.08 -13.02
CA ASP A 598 18.98 -17.21 -12.67
C ASP A 598 18.13 -16.34 -13.63
N PHE A 599 18.65 -15.18 -14.06
CA PHE A 599 18.01 -14.29 -15.04
C PHE A 599 19.01 -13.35 -15.74
N PHE A 600 18.68 -12.96 -16.97
CA PHE A 600 19.33 -11.86 -17.68
C PHE A 600 18.26 -11.03 -18.39
N ILE A 601 18.03 -9.81 -17.91
CA ILE A 601 16.90 -8.96 -18.32
C ILE A 601 17.43 -7.70 -19.01
N PHE A 602 16.85 -7.37 -20.16
CA PHE A 602 17.10 -6.12 -20.86
C PHE A 602 15.86 -5.24 -20.77
N PHE A 603 16.04 -3.99 -20.35
CA PHE A 603 14.97 -3.00 -20.49
C PHE A 603 14.94 -2.49 -21.92
N SER A 604 13.76 -2.54 -22.54
CA SER A 604 13.51 -2.04 -23.89
C SER A 604 12.38 -1.00 -23.86
N SER A 605 11.98 -0.50 -25.02
CA SER A 605 10.89 0.46 -25.18
C SER A 605 10.03 0.11 -26.38
N LEU A 606 8.73 0.38 -26.27
CA LEU A 606 7.76 0.30 -27.37
C LEU A 606 8.17 1.17 -28.57
N VAL A 607 8.98 2.20 -28.35
CA VAL A 607 9.57 3.05 -29.40
C VAL A 607 10.38 2.24 -30.42
N GLY A 608 11.06 1.16 -30.01
CA GLY A 608 11.75 0.28 -30.96
C GLY A 608 10.80 -0.53 -31.87
N VAL A 609 9.55 -0.70 -31.44
CA VAL A 609 8.50 -1.43 -32.18
C VAL A 609 7.71 -0.48 -33.08
N VAL A 610 7.34 0.70 -32.58
CA VAL A 610 6.48 1.66 -33.29
C VAL A 610 7.30 2.64 -34.15
N GLY A 611 8.50 3.01 -33.69
CA GLY A 611 9.31 4.10 -34.24
C GLY A 611 8.90 5.46 -33.67
N GLY A 612 9.70 6.03 -32.78
CA GLY A 612 9.48 7.40 -32.28
C GLY A 612 10.05 8.43 -33.25
N GLU A 613 9.31 9.50 -33.52
CA GLU A 613 9.83 10.66 -34.26
C GLU A 613 10.97 11.32 -33.47
N GLY A 614 12.10 11.60 -34.13
CA GLY A 614 13.30 12.14 -33.50
C GLY A 614 14.07 11.11 -32.67
N GLN A 615 13.68 9.84 -32.69
CA GLN A 615 14.27 8.79 -31.85
C GLN A 615 14.98 7.71 -32.68
N GLY A 616 15.44 8.06 -33.89
CA GLY A 616 16.08 7.10 -34.81
C GLY A 616 17.23 6.30 -34.20
N ASN A 617 18.11 6.93 -33.43
CA ASN A 617 19.21 6.28 -32.68
C ASN A 617 18.72 5.41 -31.52
N TYR A 618 17.72 5.87 -30.77
CA TYR A 618 17.17 5.15 -29.63
C TYR A 618 16.38 3.91 -30.09
N SER A 619 15.50 4.05 -31.09
CA SER A 619 14.78 2.93 -31.72
C SER A 619 15.76 1.89 -32.28
N ALA A 620 16.83 2.34 -32.93
CA ALA A 620 17.93 1.51 -33.40
C ALA A 620 18.66 0.74 -32.30
N ALA A 621 18.84 1.36 -31.14
CA ALA A 621 19.50 0.78 -29.98
C ALA A 621 18.62 -0.22 -29.21
N MET A 622 17.30 -0.24 -29.45
CA MET A 622 16.39 -1.16 -28.79
C MET A 622 16.58 -2.57 -29.33
N LEU A 623 16.33 -3.54 -28.45
CA LEU A 623 16.64 -4.94 -28.74
C LEU A 623 15.86 -5.42 -29.97
N SER A 624 16.60 -5.69 -31.04
CA SER A 624 16.08 -6.28 -32.26
C SER A 624 16.13 -7.81 -32.16
N ARG A 625 15.33 -8.47 -33.01
CA ARG A 625 15.16 -9.93 -33.08
C ARG A 625 16.50 -10.69 -33.09
N THR A 626 17.54 -10.12 -33.69
CA THR A 626 18.87 -10.74 -33.77
C THR A 626 19.64 -10.74 -32.45
N LEU A 627 19.53 -9.73 -31.58
CA LEU A 627 20.08 -9.79 -30.20
C LEU A 627 19.35 -10.87 -29.35
N TRP A 628 18.10 -11.16 -29.69
CA TRP A 628 17.33 -12.23 -29.05
C TRP A 628 17.77 -13.64 -29.51
N HIS A 629 18.22 -13.78 -30.76
CA HIS A 629 18.70 -15.03 -31.35
C HIS A 629 20.21 -15.26 -31.15
N SER A 630 21.06 -14.22 -31.24
CA SER A 630 22.52 -14.34 -31.13
C SER A 630 23.02 -14.58 -29.71
N VAL A 631 22.21 -14.25 -28.70
CA VAL A 631 22.39 -14.74 -27.33
C VAL A 631 21.93 -16.21 -27.29
N GLU A 632 22.70 -17.07 -27.98
CA GLU A 632 22.58 -18.52 -27.93
C GLU A 632 23.03 -18.99 -26.54
N PHE A 633 22.10 -19.59 -25.81
CA PHE A 633 22.33 -20.04 -24.45
C PHE A 633 23.27 -21.26 -24.47
N LYS A 634 24.56 -21.06 -24.18
CA LYS A 634 25.52 -22.13 -23.90
C LYS A 634 25.22 -22.76 -22.53
N GLY A 635 24.20 -23.61 -22.45
CA GLY A 635 23.97 -24.45 -21.26
C GLY A 635 22.50 -24.81 -20.96
N GLY A 636 22.01 -25.87 -21.61
CA GLY A 636 21.25 -26.97 -21.01
C GLY A 636 19.89 -26.78 -20.30
N LYS A 637 19.51 -25.63 -19.74
CA LYS A 637 18.17 -25.43 -19.11
C LYS A 637 17.71 -23.99 -19.28
N ARG A 638 16.53 -23.81 -19.88
CA ARG A 638 15.88 -22.50 -20.15
C ARG A 638 15.48 -21.81 -18.83
N PRO A 639 16.07 -20.66 -18.43
CA PRO A 639 15.41 -19.72 -17.52
C PRO A 639 14.38 -18.90 -18.32
N SER A 640 13.37 -18.35 -17.64
CA SER A 640 12.34 -17.51 -18.25
C SER A 640 12.96 -16.27 -18.91
N ARG A 641 13.03 -16.24 -20.25
CA ARG A 641 13.30 -15.00 -21.00
C ARG A 641 12.05 -14.12 -20.91
N SER A 642 12.16 -12.95 -20.27
CA SER A 642 11.12 -11.92 -20.30
C SER A 642 11.75 -10.59 -20.70
N THR A 643 11.52 -10.15 -21.94
CA THR A 643 11.59 -8.72 -22.27
C THR A 643 10.44 -8.07 -21.54
N TRP A 644 10.73 -7.30 -20.50
CA TRP A 644 9.73 -6.40 -19.93
C TRP A 644 9.69 -5.17 -20.84
N GLU A 645 8.83 -5.21 -21.86
CA GLU A 645 8.39 -4.00 -22.54
C GLU A 645 7.40 -3.30 -21.62
N TRP A 646 7.84 -2.23 -20.94
CA TRP A 646 6.89 -1.37 -20.26
C TRP A 646 6.20 -0.49 -21.30
N LEU A 647 4.90 -0.74 -21.48
CA LEU A 647 3.93 0.23 -21.97
C LEU A 647 4.07 1.49 -21.11
N SER A 648 4.52 2.60 -21.68
CA SER A 648 4.35 3.90 -21.05
C SER A 648 2.84 4.16 -20.88
N ALA A 649 2.28 3.78 -19.73
CA ALA A 649 1.04 4.35 -19.28
C ALA A 649 1.27 5.87 -19.14
N ARG A 650 0.45 6.67 -19.81
CA ARG A 650 0.37 8.12 -19.60
C ARG A 650 0.19 8.39 -18.11
N ALA A 651 1.26 8.74 -17.41
CA ALA A 651 1.16 9.63 -16.26
C ALA A 651 1.30 11.04 -16.84
N PRO A 652 0.33 11.96 -16.61
CA PRO A 652 0.52 13.35 -16.97
C PRO A 652 1.67 13.88 -16.11
N TRP A 653 2.82 14.09 -16.73
CA TRP A 653 3.85 14.95 -16.17
C TRP A 653 3.25 16.35 -16.09
N GLN A 654 2.71 16.70 -14.93
CA GLN A 654 2.53 18.09 -14.56
C GLN A 654 3.92 18.73 -14.64
N LYS A 655 4.09 19.62 -15.61
CA LYS A 655 5.17 20.60 -15.59
C LYS A 655 5.04 21.37 -14.28
N THR A 656 5.91 21.11 -13.31
CA THR A 656 6.25 22.12 -12.32
C THR A 656 7.03 23.20 -13.07
N SER A 657 6.31 24.20 -13.58
CA SER A 657 6.88 25.54 -13.71
C SER A 657 7.09 26.09 -12.31
N THR A 658 8.25 26.71 -12.10
CA THR A 658 8.64 27.63 -11.01
C THR A 658 7.53 28.08 -10.06
#